data_AF-A0A1X0VDP6-F1
#
_entry.id   AF-A0A1X0VDP6-F1
#
_cell.length_a   1.000
_cell.length_b   1.000
_cell.length_c   1.000
_cell.angle_alpha   90.00
_cell.angle_beta   90.00
_cell.angle_gamma   90.00
#
_symmetry.space_group_name_H-M   'P 1'
#
loop_
_entity.id
_entity.type
_entity.pdbx_description
1 polymer ?
#
loop_
_entity_poly.entity_id
_entity_poly.type
_entity_poly.pdbx_seq_one_letter_code
_entity_poly.pdbx_strand_id
1 'polypeptide(L)'
;MASFCVGINHISADSAVNNYILNNNIAPAKEQINYRINMQDASKNGGINMNFSNGKPQLVIIHDVGVENSKIDNEINYMVRNQTSAFVHSFVDGSQLKTIADTSKIAWGAGPFGNRYADQIEQVRVNSKTEFAHQISSLANWTAQQMIKYQMGAPKLISTKSKSLDGNLASHENISYKWGGTDHVDPVEYWNKRGRNYFGQAYDMAQFRDLVAVYYARSQAPKITSATIVGNPSTGRFDVNVKTTGLAGETVKVPIWSDANGQDDIIWYSAEKIKNGQYIAHFNVNEHHNEMGRYHVRVYAYANNQTSEVAIANDNLNVNVSTNPNVNYNTQVQNIGWQTYVQDGQQSGTIGQQKRLEAIKMYITGGVSGGITYQTHVQDIGWQSPTSNDNVSGTVGQSKRLEAIRISLTGSLAQQYNVYYRVHAQNYGWLDWAKNGDSAGTAGMGLRLEAINIKLVKKGDSAPGSTSRPYVEAAPIIQYNSHVENSGWQSPVDNGQQSGTTGSGLRLEGIKAAIKSSAISGGVSYQTHVQNIGWQNTVKDGQLSGTTGKSLRLEAIKMSLTGQLAQEYDIYYQVHAQNYGWLGWAKNGEVAGTTGLGYRLEAIKIQLVKKGTAFNAGGPSSVTEVTPQILKTSITGTPERGKFKVLVETNVSDVITVKIPVWTTKGGQDDIKWYNATKTGPGQYASDIDIVNHNNQTGQYQIHAYAYSLTKQTCQVVNNNLMVATKPILNGVNTNQLTWFNSIKSSLVDLANKNDIFPSVMLAQAITESSWGQSELAQKANNLFGIKATSDWKGDIYKVKTQEFSDKDQYVIDYTGQKIFVKKGQGYYIYANFRKYASQLDSLNDYVRKIRNNYAASLRSNSHTYQNAIFLLQKNGYATDPNYAKSMIARVQNYVLESLD
;
A
#
# COMPACT_ATOMS: atom_id res chain seq x y z
N MET A 1 -16.77 -36.61 47.62
CA MET A 1 -18.17 -37.07 47.53
C MET A 1 -19.07 -36.01 48.14
N ALA A 2 -19.66 -35.15 47.32
CA ALA A 2 -20.73 -34.24 47.72
C ALA A 2 -21.93 -34.61 46.85
N SER A 3 -22.97 -35.16 47.47
CA SER A 3 -24.20 -35.53 46.78
C SER A 3 -24.93 -34.23 46.43
N PHE A 4 -24.76 -33.73 45.21
CA PHE A 4 -25.56 -32.63 44.68
C PHE A 4 -26.98 -33.17 44.44
N CYS A 5 -27.84 -33.03 45.45
CA CYS A 5 -29.27 -33.15 45.29
C CYS A 5 -29.75 -32.09 44.31
N VAL A 6 -30.16 -32.52 43.11
CA VAL A 6 -30.90 -31.68 42.18
C VAL A 6 -32.23 -31.32 42.84
N GLY A 7 -32.43 -30.02 43.09
CA GLY A 7 -33.68 -29.47 43.58
C GLY A 7 -34.78 -29.66 42.54
N ILE A 8 -35.63 -30.67 42.74
CA ILE A 8 -36.94 -30.75 42.11
C ILE A 8 -37.84 -29.85 42.97
N ASN A 9 -38.02 -28.60 42.53
CA ASN A 9 -38.93 -27.67 43.18
C ASN A 9 -40.37 -28.23 43.14
N HIS A 10 -40.91 -28.43 44.33
CA HIS A 10 -42.31 -28.70 44.68
C HIS A 10 -42.96 -29.99 44.14
N ILE A 11 -42.90 -31.05 44.94
CA ILE A 11 -44.01 -32.01 45.05
C ILE A 11 -44.75 -31.69 46.35
N SER A 12 -46.07 -31.47 46.27
CA SER A 12 -46.89 -31.16 47.44
C SER A 12 -47.18 -32.43 48.25
N ALA A 13 -46.91 -32.39 49.56
CA ALA A 13 -47.40 -33.27 50.62
C ALA A 13 -47.00 -34.77 50.58
N ASP A 14 -46.58 -35.28 51.75
CA ASP A 14 -46.20 -36.67 52.02
C ASP A 14 -47.12 -37.72 51.35
N SER A 15 -46.56 -38.57 50.47
CA SER A 15 -47.19 -39.81 50.03
C SER A 15 -46.34 -40.99 50.46
N ALA A 16 -46.84 -41.78 51.42
CA ALA A 16 -46.14 -42.95 51.95
C ALA A 16 -45.89 -44.02 50.87
N VAL A 17 -46.80 -44.15 49.90
CA VAL A 17 -46.66 -45.07 48.75
C VAL A 17 -45.55 -44.60 47.82
N ASN A 18 -45.58 -43.33 47.37
CA ASN A 18 -44.57 -42.79 46.46
C ASN A 18 -43.18 -42.79 47.11
N ASN A 19 -43.08 -42.39 48.38
CA ASN A 19 -41.83 -42.41 49.13
C ASN A 19 -41.27 -43.82 49.22
N TYR A 20 -42.12 -44.83 49.48
CA TYR A 20 -41.68 -46.22 49.47
C TYR A 20 -41.18 -46.67 48.08
N ILE A 21 -41.89 -46.35 47.00
CA ILE A 21 -41.50 -46.68 45.62
C ILE A 21 -40.14 -46.05 45.27
N LEU A 22 -39.97 -44.76 45.54
CA LEU A 22 -38.77 -44.01 45.18
C LEU A 22 -37.57 -44.41 46.04
N ASN A 23 -37.74 -44.59 47.35
CA ASN A 23 -36.65 -44.97 48.25
C ASN A 23 -36.17 -46.41 48.05
N ASN A 24 -37.04 -47.32 47.61
CA ASN A 24 -36.69 -48.71 47.34
C ASN A 24 -36.37 -48.98 45.86
N ASN A 25 -36.34 -47.95 45.00
CA ASN A 25 -36.09 -48.07 43.56
C ASN A 25 -36.93 -49.16 42.88
N ILE A 26 -38.23 -49.22 43.20
CA ILE A 26 -39.13 -50.26 42.70
C ILE A 26 -39.27 -50.17 41.18
N ALA A 27 -38.77 -51.19 40.49
CA ALA A 27 -38.74 -51.24 39.03
C ALA A 27 -40.15 -51.43 38.43
N PRO A 28 -40.54 -50.60 37.44
CA PRO A 28 -41.73 -50.82 36.63
C PRO A 28 -41.66 -52.13 35.83
N ALA A 29 -42.81 -52.79 35.65
CA ALA A 29 -42.95 -53.91 34.73
C ALA A 29 -42.74 -53.45 33.28
N LYS A 30 -42.15 -54.32 32.45
CA LYS A 30 -42.02 -54.08 31.01
C LYS A 30 -43.37 -54.31 30.33
N GLU A 31 -43.75 -53.39 29.44
CA GLU A 31 -44.97 -53.51 28.64
C GLU A 31 -44.88 -54.69 27.66
N GLN A 32 -45.93 -55.50 27.63
CA GLN A 32 -46.13 -56.58 26.67
C GLN A 32 -47.29 -56.19 25.74
N ILE A 33 -47.01 -56.01 24.46
CA ILE A 33 -48.02 -55.61 23.47
C ILE A 33 -48.51 -56.85 22.72
N ASN A 34 -49.81 -57.11 22.79
CA ASN A 34 -50.48 -58.16 22.03
C ASN A 34 -51.91 -57.72 21.71
N TYR A 35 -52.13 -57.11 20.54
CA TYR A 35 -53.43 -56.58 20.16
C TYR A 35 -54.45 -57.70 19.91
N ARG A 36 -55.54 -57.70 20.69
CA ARG A 36 -56.59 -58.73 20.70
C ARG A 36 -58.01 -58.18 20.50
N ILE A 37 -58.14 -56.86 20.34
CA ILE A 37 -59.43 -56.19 20.15
C ILE A 37 -59.72 -56.00 18.64
N ASN A 38 -60.64 -56.81 18.13
CA ASN A 38 -61.18 -56.72 16.76
C ASN A 38 -62.02 -55.46 16.56
N MET A 39 -62.59 -54.88 17.61
CA MET A 39 -63.37 -53.66 17.50
C MET A 39 -62.58 -52.47 16.93
N GLN A 40 -61.25 -52.46 17.01
CA GLN A 40 -60.40 -51.42 16.43
C GLN A 40 -59.95 -51.70 14.98
N ASP A 41 -60.37 -52.83 14.42
CA ASP A 41 -60.13 -53.23 13.03
C ASP A 41 -61.39 -52.98 12.19
N ALA A 42 -61.34 -51.98 11.31
CA ALA A 42 -62.48 -51.58 10.49
C ALA A 42 -63.04 -52.72 9.62
N SER A 43 -62.20 -53.72 9.28
CA SER A 43 -62.62 -54.90 8.51
C SER A 43 -63.42 -55.92 9.34
N LYS A 44 -63.33 -55.86 10.68
CA LYS A 44 -63.94 -56.83 11.60
C LYS A 44 -65.05 -56.23 12.46
N ASN A 45 -65.18 -54.91 12.51
CA ASN A 45 -66.15 -54.20 13.34
C ASN A 45 -67.35 -53.64 12.58
N GLY A 46 -67.51 -53.98 11.29
CA GLY A 46 -68.58 -53.47 10.44
C GLY A 46 -68.37 -52.04 9.93
N GLY A 47 -67.12 -51.55 9.87
CA GLY A 47 -66.77 -50.23 9.37
C GLY A 47 -66.89 -49.10 10.39
N ILE A 48 -67.01 -49.42 11.69
CA ILE A 48 -67.09 -48.42 12.77
C ILE A 48 -65.75 -47.68 12.87
N ASN A 49 -65.80 -46.34 12.85
CA ASN A 49 -64.62 -45.51 12.99
C ASN A 49 -64.17 -45.45 14.46
N MET A 50 -63.03 -46.07 14.74
CA MET A 50 -62.42 -46.09 16.07
C MET A 50 -61.23 -45.13 16.19
N ASN A 51 -61.08 -44.15 15.31
CA ASN A 51 -60.00 -43.17 15.41
C ASN A 51 -60.38 -42.02 16.34
N PHE A 52 -59.39 -41.51 17.09
CA PHE A 52 -59.56 -40.24 17.80
C PHE A 52 -59.80 -39.11 16.80
N SER A 53 -60.73 -38.19 17.12
CA SER A 53 -61.01 -37.04 16.25
C SER A 53 -59.80 -36.12 16.05
N ASN A 54 -58.87 -36.08 17.01
CA ASN A 54 -57.61 -35.33 16.92
C ASN A 54 -56.43 -36.21 16.44
N GLY A 55 -56.69 -37.41 15.91
CA GLY A 55 -55.69 -38.36 15.44
C GLY A 55 -54.87 -39.05 16.55
N LYS A 56 -55.01 -38.65 17.81
CA LYS A 56 -54.31 -39.21 18.98
C LYS A 56 -55.09 -38.99 20.28
N PRO A 57 -54.85 -39.79 21.33
CA PRO A 57 -55.40 -39.53 22.65
C PRO A 57 -54.84 -38.22 23.23
N GLN A 58 -55.62 -37.60 24.10
CA GLN A 58 -55.30 -36.36 24.82
C GLN A 58 -55.40 -36.51 26.34
N LEU A 59 -55.83 -37.69 26.82
CA LEU A 59 -56.12 -37.99 28.21
C LEU A 59 -55.67 -39.44 28.51
N VAL A 60 -55.26 -39.71 29.75
CA VAL A 60 -55.16 -41.07 30.27
C VAL A 60 -56.20 -41.24 31.37
N ILE A 61 -57.01 -42.30 31.29
CA ILE A 61 -57.97 -42.67 32.34
C ILE A 61 -57.47 -43.92 33.04
N ILE A 62 -57.43 -43.83 34.36
CA ILE A 62 -57.07 -44.93 35.24
C ILE A 62 -58.34 -45.61 35.74
N HIS A 63 -58.40 -46.92 35.59
CA HIS A 63 -59.50 -47.77 36.01
C HIS A 63 -59.07 -48.81 37.05
N ASP A 64 -60.05 -49.48 37.66
CA ASP A 64 -59.83 -50.79 38.28
C ASP A 64 -60.92 -51.78 37.89
N VAL A 65 -60.56 -53.07 37.88
CA VAL A 65 -61.47 -54.11 37.38
C VAL A 65 -62.67 -54.37 38.29
N GLY A 66 -62.73 -53.75 39.47
CA GLY A 66 -63.79 -53.96 40.47
C GLY A 66 -63.82 -55.33 41.14
N VAL A 67 -63.02 -56.30 40.67
CA VAL A 67 -63.00 -57.70 41.13
C VAL A 67 -61.76 -57.97 41.98
N GLU A 68 -61.97 -58.43 43.22
CA GLU A 68 -60.89 -58.89 44.09
C GLU A 68 -60.38 -60.28 43.67
N ASN A 69 -59.08 -60.54 43.80
CA ASN A 69 -58.43 -61.84 43.55
C ASN A 69 -58.50 -62.37 42.10
N SER A 70 -58.84 -61.54 41.11
CA SER A 70 -58.74 -61.96 39.71
C SER A 70 -57.30 -61.92 39.20
N LYS A 71 -57.05 -62.62 38.08
CA LYS A 71 -55.75 -62.61 37.39
C LYS A 71 -55.87 -61.78 36.13
N ILE A 72 -54.82 -61.05 35.76
CA ILE A 72 -54.80 -60.19 34.58
C ILE A 72 -55.22 -60.90 33.29
N ASP A 73 -54.79 -62.15 33.08
CA ASP A 73 -55.18 -62.91 31.89
C ASP A 73 -56.66 -63.31 31.90
N ASN A 74 -57.28 -63.50 33.07
CA ASN A 74 -58.71 -63.78 33.18
C ASN A 74 -59.53 -62.56 32.77
N GLU A 75 -59.14 -61.37 33.25
CA GLU A 75 -59.79 -60.10 32.91
C GLU A 75 -59.64 -59.77 31.42
N ILE A 76 -58.43 -59.92 30.87
CA ILE A 76 -58.19 -59.75 29.43
C ILE A 76 -59.06 -60.71 28.61
N ASN A 77 -59.11 -62.00 28.98
CA ASN A 77 -59.89 -63.00 28.25
C ASN A 77 -61.41 -62.76 28.36
N TYR A 78 -61.87 -62.22 29.49
CA TYR A 78 -63.26 -61.78 29.64
C TYR A 78 -63.54 -60.57 28.74
N MET A 79 -62.68 -59.55 28.76
CA MET A 79 -62.85 -58.34 27.95
C MET A 79 -62.79 -58.62 26.45
N VAL A 80 -61.84 -59.44 25.98
CA VAL A 80 -61.75 -59.80 24.55
C VAL A 80 -63.01 -60.49 24.04
N ARG A 81 -63.67 -61.32 24.87
CA ARG A 81 -64.96 -61.95 24.51
C ARG A 81 -66.13 -60.98 24.50
N ASN A 82 -66.09 -59.93 25.32
CA ASN A 82 -67.17 -58.96 25.51
C ASN A 82 -66.85 -57.57 24.92
N GLN A 83 -65.87 -57.49 24.01
CA GLN A 83 -65.31 -56.24 23.49
C GLN A 83 -66.31 -55.34 22.75
N THR A 84 -67.45 -55.87 22.30
CA THR A 84 -68.54 -55.08 21.71
C THR A 84 -69.28 -54.25 22.75
N SER A 85 -69.22 -54.63 24.02
CA SER A 85 -69.86 -53.92 25.14
C SER A 85 -68.89 -52.94 25.79
N ALA A 86 -67.70 -53.42 26.15
CA ALA A 86 -66.66 -52.58 26.72
C ALA A 86 -65.26 -53.16 26.50
N PHE A 87 -64.29 -52.29 26.32
CA PHE A 87 -62.86 -52.65 26.40
C PHE A 87 -61.99 -51.44 26.72
N VAL A 88 -60.78 -51.70 27.24
CA VAL A 88 -59.71 -50.71 27.46
C VAL A 88 -58.47 -51.07 26.65
N HIS A 89 -57.45 -50.21 26.68
CA HIS A 89 -56.21 -50.46 25.94
C HIS A 89 -55.26 -51.39 26.65
N SER A 90 -55.09 -51.20 27.96
CA SER A 90 -54.02 -51.84 28.72
C SER A 90 -54.49 -52.34 30.07
N PHE A 91 -53.74 -53.26 30.65
CA PHE A 91 -53.95 -53.83 31.96
C PHE A 91 -52.64 -53.87 32.75
N VAL A 92 -52.71 -53.70 34.07
CA VAL A 92 -51.56 -53.80 34.97
C VAL A 92 -51.90 -54.54 36.26
N ASP A 93 -50.99 -55.40 36.71
CA ASP A 93 -50.99 -56.01 38.04
C ASP A 93 -49.65 -55.77 38.77
N GLY A 94 -49.39 -56.49 39.87
CA GLY A 94 -48.15 -56.34 40.65
C GLY A 94 -46.87 -56.81 39.95
N SER A 95 -46.96 -57.38 38.74
CA SER A 95 -45.84 -57.98 38.02
C SER A 95 -45.89 -57.83 36.50
N GLN A 96 -47.07 -57.59 35.91
CA GLN A 96 -47.31 -57.58 34.47
C GLN A 96 -47.95 -56.25 34.03
N LEU A 97 -47.60 -55.82 32.82
CA LEU A 97 -48.21 -54.71 32.10
C LEU A 97 -48.50 -55.20 30.68
N LYS A 98 -49.77 -55.26 30.28
CA LYS A 98 -50.22 -55.87 29.02
C LYS A 98 -51.11 -54.92 28.24
N THR A 99 -50.73 -54.61 27.01
CA THR A 99 -51.51 -53.75 26.10
C THR A 99 -52.19 -54.61 25.04
N ILE A 100 -53.52 -54.59 25.05
CA ILE A 100 -54.39 -55.47 24.26
C ILE A 100 -55.14 -54.74 23.13
N ALA A 101 -55.13 -53.42 23.12
CA ALA A 101 -55.71 -52.60 22.05
C ALA A 101 -54.69 -51.53 21.60
N ASP A 102 -54.80 -51.08 20.36
CA ASP A 102 -53.97 -50.01 19.80
C ASP A 102 -54.30 -48.68 20.48
N THR A 103 -53.35 -48.13 21.23
CA THR A 103 -53.48 -46.88 21.99
C THR A 103 -53.62 -45.63 21.12
N SER A 104 -53.44 -45.75 19.80
CA SER A 104 -53.72 -44.66 18.84
C SER A 104 -55.19 -44.56 18.40
N LYS A 105 -56.05 -45.47 18.87
CA LYS A 105 -57.48 -45.54 18.57
C LYS A 105 -58.30 -45.44 19.84
N ILE A 106 -59.60 -45.13 19.75
CA ILE A 106 -60.48 -45.04 20.91
C ILE A 106 -60.72 -46.44 21.50
N ALA A 107 -61.01 -46.48 22.80
CA ALA A 107 -61.56 -47.64 23.50
C ALA A 107 -62.93 -47.33 24.09
N TRP A 108 -63.70 -48.36 24.44
CA TRP A 108 -65.05 -48.22 24.99
C TRP A 108 -65.10 -48.62 26.47
N GLY A 109 -64.43 -47.87 27.35
CA GLY A 109 -64.36 -48.19 28.78
C GLY A 109 -64.79 -47.08 29.74
N ALA A 110 -64.98 -45.84 29.27
CA ALA A 110 -65.20 -44.67 30.12
C ALA A 110 -66.37 -43.78 29.68
N GLY A 111 -67.42 -44.38 29.11
CA GLY A 111 -68.58 -43.66 28.57
C GLY A 111 -68.27 -42.82 27.31
N PRO A 112 -69.31 -42.32 26.62
CA PRO A 112 -69.17 -41.72 25.28
C PRO A 112 -68.32 -40.45 25.24
N PHE A 113 -68.10 -39.78 26.37
CA PHE A 113 -67.25 -38.58 26.45
C PHE A 113 -65.80 -38.93 26.79
N GLY A 114 -65.54 -39.80 27.78
CA GLY A 114 -64.18 -40.24 28.10
C GLY A 114 -63.50 -40.94 26.92
N ASN A 115 -64.25 -41.80 26.24
CA ASN A 115 -63.78 -42.57 25.07
C ASN A 115 -63.25 -41.68 23.93
N ARG A 116 -63.73 -40.43 23.79
CA ARG A 116 -63.30 -39.51 22.73
C ARG A 116 -61.87 -39.00 22.90
N TYR A 117 -61.31 -39.08 24.10
CA TYR A 117 -60.04 -38.44 24.44
C TYR A 117 -59.00 -39.41 24.98
N ALA A 118 -59.42 -40.53 25.56
CA ALA A 118 -58.58 -41.25 26.50
C ALA A 118 -57.92 -42.52 25.96
N ASP A 119 -56.63 -42.63 26.26
CA ASP A 119 -55.97 -43.92 26.49
C ASP A 119 -56.42 -44.44 27.87
N GLN A 120 -56.73 -45.73 27.99
CA GLN A 120 -57.48 -46.29 29.13
C GLN A 120 -56.78 -47.55 29.62
N ILE A 121 -56.51 -47.60 30.92
CA ILE A 121 -55.79 -48.72 31.54
C ILE A 121 -56.52 -49.23 32.78
N GLU A 122 -56.64 -50.55 32.86
CA GLU A 122 -57.25 -51.29 33.95
C GLU A 122 -56.22 -51.81 34.95
N GLN A 123 -56.54 -51.69 36.23
CA GLN A 123 -55.74 -52.26 37.30
C GLN A 123 -56.43 -53.49 37.88
N VAL A 124 -55.71 -54.62 37.92
CA VAL A 124 -56.19 -55.81 38.64
C VAL A 124 -55.93 -55.64 40.13
N ARG A 125 -56.89 -55.91 41.00
CA ARG A 125 -56.70 -55.69 42.44
C ARG A 125 -55.69 -56.68 43.02
N VAL A 126 -54.63 -56.16 43.67
CA VAL A 126 -53.55 -56.96 44.27
C VAL A 126 -53.61 -56.99 45.81
N ASN A 127 -52.96 -57.97 46.42
CA ASN A 127 -53.21 -58.34 47.82
C ASN A 127 -51.99 -58.26 48.74
N SER A 128 -50.89 -57.68 48.27
CA SER A 128 -49.72 -57.43 49.09
C SER A 128 -49.18 -56.01 48.92
N LYS A 129 -48.46 -55.54 49.94
CA LYS A 129 -47.77 -54.25 49.93
C LYS A 129 -46.81 -54.11 48.75
N THR A 130 -46.04 -55.17 48.47
CA THR A 130 -45.05 -55.20 47.39
C THR A 130 -45.71 -55.17 46.02
N GLU A 131 -46.71 -56.01 45.79
CA GLU A 131 -47.45 -56.00 44.52
C GLU A 131 -48.14 -54.66 44.27
N PHE A 132 -48.74 -54.04 45.29
CA PHE A 132 -49.39 -52.74 45.14
C PHE A 132 -48.37 -51.65 44.76
N ALA A 133 -47.20 -51.63 45.40
CA ALA A 133 -46.15 -50.69 45.06
C ALA A 133 -45.61 -50.91 43.63
N HIS A 134 -45.41 -52.15 43.20
CA HIS A 134 -45.01 -52.48 41.83
C HIS A 134 -46.09 -52.11 40.80
N GLN A 135 -47.36 -52.35 41.11
CA GLN A 135 -48.48 -51.97 40.25
C GLN A 135 -48.53 -50.45 40.06
N ILE A 136 -48.49 -49.67 41.15
CA ILE A 136 -48.50 -48.20 41.09
C ILE A 136 -47.26 -47.65 40.37
N SER A 137 -46.07 -48.23 40.61
CA SER A 137 -44.83 -47.88 39.90
C SER A 137 -44.95 -48.14 38.38
N SER A 138 -45.46 -49.31 38.00
CA SER A 138 -45.66 -49.72 36.60
C SER A 138 -46.68 -48.84 35.89
N LEU A 139 -47.80 -48.59 36.55
CA LEU A 139 -48.87 -47.74 36.07
C LEU A 139 -48.39 -46.30 35.86
N ALA A 140 -47.71 -45.71 36.85
CA ALA A 140 -47.23 -44.32 36.76
C ALA A 140 -46.18 -44.15 35.65
N ASN A 141 -45.25 -45.10 35.52
CA ASN A 141 -44.27 -45.10 34.44
C ASN A 141 -44.92 -45.24 33.07
N TRP A 142 -45.88 -46.16 32.90
CA TRP A 142 -46.61 -46.34 31.65
C TRP A 142 -47.41 -45.09 31.28
N THR A 143 -48.13 -44.48 32.25
CA THR A 143 -48.86 -43.23 32.03
C THR A 143 -47.93 -42.12 31.54
N ALA A 144 -46.77 -41.95 32.18
CA ALA A 144 -45.77 -40.98 31.74
C ALA A 144 -45.29 -41.25 30.31
N GLN A 145 -45.05 -42.52 29.96
CA GLN A 145 -44.65 -42.93 28.61
C GLN A 145 -45.73 -42.64 27.56
N GLN A 146 -47.01 -42.88 27.84
CA GLN A 146 -48.10 -42.53 26.90
C GLN A 146 -48.22 -41.01 26.72
N MET A 147 -48.09 -40.24 27.80
CA MET A 147 -48.10 -38.77 27.73
C MET A 147 -46.96 -38.22 26.86
N ILE A 148 -45.77 -38.84 26.92
CA ILE A 148 -44.64 -38.49 26.06
C ILE A 148 -44.91 -38.93 24.61
N LYS A 149 -45.30 -40.19 24.41
CA LYS A 149 -45.59 -40.80 23.10
C LYS A 149 -46.59 -39.96 22.29
N TYR A 150 -47.65 -39.48 22.94
CA TYR A 150 -48.72 -38.71 22.28
C TYR A 150 -48.60 -37.19 22.48
N GLN A 151 -47.54 -36.71 23.12
CA GLN A 151 -47.29 -35.29 23.36
C GLN A 151 -48.46 -34.61 24.10
N MET A 152 -48.95 -35.23 25.18
CA MET A 152 -50.07 -34.73 25.99
C MET A 152 -49.66 -33.60 26.95
N GLY A 153 -48.35 -33.35 27.10
CA GLY A 153 -47.79 -32.44 28.11
C GLY A 153 -47.55 -33.13 29.46
N ALA A 154 -47.07 -32.35 30.45
CA ALA A 154 -46.85 -32.83 31.82
C ALA A 154 -48.19 -33.25 32.49
N PRO A 155 -48.17 -34.22 33.42
CA PRO A 155 -49.39 -34.77 34.00
C PRO A 155 -50.17 -33.72 34.79
N LYS A 156 -51.45 -33.58 34.45
CA LYS A 156 -52.38 -32.62 35.03
C LYS A 156 -53.73 -33.30 35.21
N LEU A 157 -54.19 -33.37 36.46
CA LEU A 157 -55.52 -33.87 36.77
C LEU A 157 -56.60 -33.02 36.12
N ILE A 158 -57.63 -33.68 35.62
CA ILE A 158 -58.83 -33.02 35.11
C ILE A 158 -59.65 -32.41 36.26
N SER A 159 -60.32 -31.28 36.01
CA SER A 159 -61.24 -30.69 36.99
C SER A 159 -62.67 -31.17 36.77
N THR A 160 -63.40 -31.44 37.86
CA THR A 160 -64.84 -31.78 37.80
C THR A 160 -65.74 -30.55 37.67
N LYS A 161 -65.20 -29.33 37.81
CA LYS A 161 -65.98 -28.08 37.79
C LYS A 161 -66.32 -27.56 36.39
N SER A 162 -65.60 -28.01 35.36
CA SER A 162 -65.79 -27.57 33.97
C SER A 162 -66.14 -28.74 33.07
N LYS A 163 -66.93 -28.50 32.02
CA LYS A 163 -67.21 -29.48 30.95
C LYS A 163 -66.13 -29.48 29.84
N SER A 164 -65.16 -28.56 29.84
CA SER A 164 -64.06 -28.56 28.87
C SER A 164 -62.93 -29.52 29.27
N LEU A 165 -62.23 -30.15 28.33
CA LEU A 165 -61.00 -30.90 28.61
C LEU A 165 -59.91 -29.94 29.14
N ASP A 166 -59.60 -30.00 30.44
CA ASP A 166 -58.71 -29.06 31.15
C ASP A 166 -57.52 -29.74 31.87
N GLY A 167 -57.39 -31.06 31.71
CA GLY A 167 -56.28 -31.89 32.17
C GLY A 167 -56.07 -33.08 31.22
N ASN A 168 -55.03 -33.86 31.47
CA ASN A 168 -54.63 -35.01 30.66
C ASN A 168 -54.50 -36.30 31.49
N LEU A 169 -54.92 -36.29 32.75
CA LEU A 169 -55.00 -37.46 33.63
C LEU A 169 -56.31 -37.45 34.43
N ALA A 170 -56.97 -38.60 34.54
CA ALA A 170 -58.24 -38.74 35.25
C ALA A 170 -58.40 -40.14 35.85
N SER A 171 -59.17 -40.25 36.94
CA SER A 171 -59.86 -41.50 37.31
C SER A 171 -61.16 -41.64 36.53
N HIS A 172 -61.76 -42.83 36.51
CA HIS A 172 -63.11 -43.02 35.99
C HIS A 172 -64.13 -42.15 36.76
N GLU A 173 -63.96 -42.03 38.08
CA GLU A 173 -64.76 -41.12 38.92
C GLU A 173 -64.75 -39.67 38.41
N ASN A 174 -63.57 -39.15 38.03
CA ASN A 174 -63.46 -37.80 37.50
C ASN A 174 -64.27 -37.64 36.20
N ILE A 175 -64.34 -38.69 35.37
CA ILE A 175 -65.10 -38.70 34.12
C ILE A 175 -66.60 -38.71 34.40
N SER A 176 -67.06 -39.55 35.32
CA SER A 176 -68.45 -39.64 35.76
C SER A 176 -68.96 -38.27 36.24
N TYR A 177 -68.21 -37.59 37.10
CA TYR A 177 -68.60 -36.26 37.58
C TYR A 177 -68.45 -35.17 36.51
N LYS A 178 -67.40 -35.22 35.69
CA LYS A 178 -67.16 -34.17 34.70
C LYS A 178 -68.14 -34.24 33.55
N TRP A 179 -68.40 -35.39 32.95
CA TRP A 179 -69.19 -35.48 31.71
C TRP A 179 -70.45 -36.32 31.82
N GLY A 180 -70.57 -37.19 32.82
CA GLY A 180 -71.64 -38.18 32.88
C GLY A 180 -71.56 -39.20 31.73
N GLY A 181 -72.63 -39.97 31.53
CA GLY A 181 -72.64 -41.08 30.56
C GLY A 181 -71.91 -42.35 31.05
N THR A 182 -71.44 -42.31 32.30
CA THR A 182 -70.95 -43.40 33.14
C THR A 182 -71.14 -42.93 34.59
N ASP A 183 -71.31 -43.87 35.52
CA ASP A 183 -71.49 -43.64 36.97
C ASP A 183 -70.44 -44.34 37.83
N HIS A 184 -69.42 -44.89 37.18
CA HIS A 184 -68.30 -45.59 37.80
C HIS A 184 -67.40 -44.64 38.61
N VAL A 185 -66.82 -45.15 39.70
CA VAL A 185 -66.01 -44.37 40.66
C VAL A 185 -64.60 -44.93 40.87
N ASP A 186 -64.18 -45.89 40.06
CA ASP A 186 -62.84 -46.48 40.09
C ASP A 186 -61.74 -45.46 39.69
N PRO A 187 -60.50 -45.62 40.20
CA PRO A 187 -60.01 -46.63 41.15
C PRO A 187 -60.01 -46.14 42.61
N VAL A 188 -60.80 -45.11 42.91
CA VAL A 188 -60.63 -44.26 44.11
C VAL A 188 -60.76 -45.06 45.41
N GLU A 189 -61.76 -45.93 45.53
CA GLU A 189 -61.93 -46.77 46.72
C GLU A 189 -60.75 -47.75 46.90
N TYR A 190 -60.37 -48.44 45.82
CA TYR A 190 -59.30 -49.44 45.83
C TYR A 190 -57.97 -48.84 46.29
N TRP A 191 -57.58 -47.70 45.72
CA TRP A 191 -56.35 -46.99 46.11
C TRP A 191 -56.38 -46.49 47.55
N ASN A 192 -57.48 -45.87 47.96
CA ASN A 192 -57.64 -45.41 49.34
C ASN A 192 -57.48 -46.56 50.34
N LYS A 193 -58.13 -47.71 50.07
CA LYS A 193 -58.09 -48.90 50.92
C LYS A 193 -56.71 -49.53 50.97
N ARG A 194 -56.06 -49.74 49.82
CA ARG A 194 -54.73 -50.38 49.76
C ARG A 194 -53.63 -49.48 50.33
N GLY A 195 -53.69 -48.17 50.07
CA GLY A 195 -52.81 -47.20 50.71
C GLY A 195 -52.88 -47.30 52.24
N ARG A 196 -54.09 -47.19 52.82
CA ARG A 196 -54.27 -47.26 54.29
C ARG A 196 -53.78 -48.58 54.86
N ASN A 197 -54.16 -49.70 54.25
CA ASN A 197 -53.83 -51.03 54.76
C ASN A 197 -52.34 -51.35 54.73
N TYR A 198 -51.61 -50.93 53.68
CA TYR A 198 -50.22 -51.35 53.47
C TYR A 198 -49.18 -50.27 53.83
N PHE A 199 -49.59 -48.99 53.82
CA PHE A 199 -48.71 -47.84 54.00
C PHE A 199 -49.18 -46.87 55.10
N GLY A 200 -50.32 -47.14 55.75
CA GLY A 200 -50.85 -46.31 56.83
C GLY A 200 -51.46 -44.98 56.36
N GLN A 201 -51.53 -44.73 55.05
CA GLN A 201 -52.04 -43.50 54.47
C GLN A 201 -52.84 -43.81 53.21
N ALA A 202 -54.00 -43.17 53.03
CA ALA A 202 -54.79 -43.32 51.82
C ALA A 202 -54.00 -42.88 50.59
N TYR A 203 -54.21 -43.56 49.44
CA TYR A 203 -53.60 -43.21 48.17
C TYR A 203 -54.62 -42.63 47.20
N ASP A 204 -54.30 -41.53 46.53
CA ASP A 204 -55.23 -40.79 45.67
C ASP A 204 -54.64 -40.39 44.31
N MET A 205 -55.49 -39.81 43.45
CA MET A 205 -55.11 -39.35 42.11
C MET A 205 -54.08 -38.21 42.12
N ALA A 206 -54.03 -37.38 43.15
CA ALA A 206 -53.06 -36.29 43.24
C ALA A 206 -51.66 -36.83 43.52
N GLN A 207 -51.55 -37.77 44.46
CA GLN A 207 -50.32 -38.49 44.74
C GLN A 207 -49.87 -39.31 43.53
N PHE A 208 -50.81 -39.96 42.82
CA PHE A 208 -50.49 -40.65 41.57
C PHE A 208 -49.97 -39.70 40.49
N ARG A 209 -50.63 -38.55 40.26
CA ARG A 209 -50.17 -37.50 39.34
C ARG A 209 -48.75 -37.05 39.65
N ASP A 210 -48.40 -36.93 40.94
CA ASP A 210 -47.06 -36.54 41.38
C ASP A 210 -46.01 -37.63 41.05
N LEU A 211 -46.35 -38.91 41.23
CA LEU A 211 -45.46 -40.00 40.82
C LEU A 211 -45.30 -40.05 39.29
N VAL A 212 -46.39 -39.87 38.53
CA VAL A 212 -46.33 -39.73 37.06
C VAL A 212 -45.42 -38.57 36.69
N ALA A 213 -45.46 -37.43 37.40
CA ALA A 213 -44.60 -36.28 37.12
C ALA A 213 -43.12 -36.61 37.32
N VAL A 214 -42.78 -37.42 38.33
CA VAL A 214 -41.41 -37.91 38.55
C VAL A 214 -40.96 -38.80 37.39
N TYR A 215 -41.76 -39.79 36.96
CA TYR A 215 -41.40 -40.65 35.83
C TYR A 215 -41.38 -39.90 34.50
N TYR A 216 -42.28 -38.92 34.31
CA TYR A 216 -42.32 -38.03 33.15
C TYR A 216 -41.03 -37.21 33.06
N ALA A 217 -40.62 -36.58 34.16
CA ALA A 217 -39.37 -35.82 34.22
C ALA A 217 -38.14 -36.70 33.97
N ARG A 218 -38.05 -37.86 34.65
CA ARG A 218 -36.94 -38.82 34.47
C ARG A 218 -36.82 -39.36 33.04
N SER A 219 -37.93 -39.52 32.34
CA SER A 219 -37.96 -39.99 30.94
C SER A 219 -37.53 -38.92 29.94
N GLN A 220 -37.53 -37.65 30.36
CA GLN A 220 -37.16 -36.48 29.57
C GLN A 220 -35.73 -35.97 29.91
N ALA A 221 -35.00 -36.68 30.78
CA ALA A 221 -33.60 -36.41 31.09
C ALA A 221 -32.68 -37.17 30.10
N PRO A 222 -31.61 -36.56 29.58
CA PRO A 222 -30.74 -37.23 28.63
C PRO A 222 -29.96 -38.36 29.33
N LYS A 223 -29.60 -39.44 28.64
CA LYS A 223 -28.71 -40.47 29.19
C LYS A 223 -27.48 -40.60 28.33
N ILE A 224 -26.32 -40.80 28.96
CA ILE A 224 -25.07 -41.03 28.24
C ILE A 224 -24.94 -42.54 28.03
N THR A 225 -24.95 -42.98 26.77
CA THR A 225 -24.86 -44.40 26.41
C THR A 225 -23.43 -44.85 26.16
N SER A 226 -22.53 -43.93 25.79
CA SER A 226 -21.09 -44.20 25.72
C SER A 226 -20.27 -42.91 25.77
N ALA A 227 -19.10 -42.94 26.39
CA ALA A 227 -18.05 -41.93 26.28
C ALA A 227 -16.73 -42.63 25.99
N THR A 228 -16.03 -42.28 24.91
CA THR A 228 -14.80 -42.97 24.50
C THR A 228 -13.75 -41.98 24.00
N ILE A 229 -12.49 -42.22 24.36
CA ILE A 229 -11.35 -41.48 23.82
C ILE A 229 -10.96 -42.05 22.46
N VAL A 230 -10.78 -41.19 21.45
CA VAL A 230 -10.29 -41.54 20.12
C VAL A 230 -9.09 -40.67 19.77
N GLY A 231 -8.08 -41.24 19.13
CA GLY A 231 -6.82 -40.57 18.84
C GLY A 231 -5.66 -41.12 19.67
N ASN A 232 -4.54 -40.39 19.69
CA ASN A 232 -3.33 -40.82 20.37
C ASN A 232 -2.95 -39.80 21.45
N PRO A 233 -3.25 -40.05 22.73
CA PRO A 233 -2.94 -39.11 23.83
C PRO A 233 -1.47 -38.70 23.89
N SER A 234 -0.54 -39.51 23.38
CA SER A 234 0.89 -39.19 23.29
C SER A 234 1.21 -38.04 22.32
N THR A 235 0.27 -37.63 21.47
CA THR A 235 0.41 -36.43 20.63
C THR A 235 -0.06 -35.17 21.35
N GLY A 236 -0.65 -35.29 22.54
CA GLY A 236 -1.24 -34.16 23.26
C GLY A 236 -2.62 -33.77 22.75
N ARG A 237 -3.20 -34.57 21.85
CA ARG A 237 -4.55 -34.37 21.34
C ARG A 237 -5.31 -35.69 21.29
N PHE A 238 -6.57 -35.64 21.68
CA PHE A 238 -7.52 -36.73 21.53
C PHE A 238 -8.94 -36.16 21.48
N ASP A 239 -9.85 -36.96 20.96
CA ASP A 239 -11.28 -36.64 20.91
C ASP A 239 -12.03 -37.44 21.96
N VAL A 240 -13.04 -36.82 22.56
CA VAL A 240 -14.00 -37.48 23.45
C VAL A 240 -15.29 -37.65 22.67
N ASN A 241 -15.49 -38.85 22.13
CA ASN A 241 -16.73 -39.21 21.45
C ASN A 241 -17.80 -39.60 22.46
N VAL A 242 -18.95 -38.93 22.41
CA VAL A 242 -20.06 -39.11 23.33
C VAL A 242 -21.30 -39.53 22.56
N LYS A 243 -21.98 -40.58 23.01
CA LYS A 243 -23.32 -40.96 22.55
C LYS A 243 -24.32 -40.79 23.67
N THR A 244 -25.50 -40.28 23.32
CA THR A 244 -26.60 -40.05 24.25
C THR A 244 -27.92 -40.59 23.69
N THR A 245 -29.00 -40.47 24.46
CA THR A 245 -30.37 -40.75 24.00
C THR A 245 -30.88 -39.79 22.92
N GLY A 246 -30.21 -38.65 22.69
CA GLY A 246 -30.52 -37.74 21.58
C GLY A 246 -31.80 -36.94 21.78
N LEU A 247 -32.00 -36.36 22.96
CA LEU A 247 -33.17 -35.52 23.22
C LEU A 247 -33.10 -34.20 22.44
N ALA A 248 -34.26 -33.62 22.16
CA ALA A 248 -34.34 -32.29 21.54
C ALA A 248 -33.77 -31.24 22.50
N GLY A 249 -32.97 -30.29 21.97
CA GLY A 249 -32.34 -29.24 22.78
C GLY A 249 -31.22 -29.73 23.71
N GLU A 250 -30.74 -30.96 23.53
CA GLU A 250 -29.68 -31.54 24.35
C GLU A 250 -28.31 -30.89 24.06
N THR A 251 -27.52 -30.71 25.12
CA THR A 251 -26.14 -30.22 25.08
C THR A 251 -25.23 -31.13 25.89
N VAL A 252 -23.96 -31.22 25.49
CA VAL A 252 -22.95 -32.06 26.16
C VAL A 252 -21.74 -31.22 26.54
N LYS A 253 -21.27 -31.38 27.78
CA LYS A 253 -20.06 -30.74 28.31
C LYS A 253 -19.06 -31.82 28.77
N VAL A 254 -17.78 -31.58 28.51
CA VAL A 254 -16.69 -32.50 28.81
C VAL A 254 -15.62 -31.77 29.60
N PRO A 255 -15.70 -31.71 30.93
CA PRO A 255 -14.60 -31.21 31.73
C PRO A 255 -13.40 -32.15 31.72
N ILE A 256 -12.23 -31.59 31.45
CA ILE A 256 -10.95 -32.29 31.40
C ILE A 256 -9.94 -31.52 32.28
N TRP A 257 -9.11 -32.22 33.05
CA TRP A 257 -8.05 -31.63 33.89
C TRP A 257 -6.91 -32.63 34.14
N SER A 258 -5.71 -32.14 34.44
CA SER A 258 -4.52 -32.94 34.76
C SER A 258 -4.45 -33.29 36.25
N ASP A 259 -3.64 -34.26 36.65
CA ASP A 259 -3.37 -34.52 38.09
C ASP A 259 -2.25 -33.68 38.68
N ALA A 260 -1.50 -32.93 37.86
CA ALA A 260 -0.23 -32.33 38.27
C ALA A 260 -0.39 -31.37 39.45
N ASN A 261 -1.53 -30.67 39.55
CA ASN A 261 -1.83 -29.71 40.61
C ASN A 261 -3.32 -29.72 41.06
N GLY A 262 -4.04 -30.83 40.85
CA GLY A 262 -5.46 -30.92 41.17
C GLY A 262 -6.34 -30.45 40.00
N GLN A 263 -7.39 -29.67 40.24
CA GLN A 263 -8.30 -29.19 39.17
C GLN A 263 -8.00 -27.75 38.75
N ASP A 264 -6.76 -27.28 38.92
CA ASP A 264 -6.37 -25.90 38.60
C ASP A 264 -6.38 -25.61 37.10
N ASP A 265 -6.17 -26.62 36.27
CA ASP A 265 -6.19 -26.55 34.80
C ASP A 265 -7.51 -27.02 34.18
N ILE A 266 -8.59 -27.14 34.97
CA ILE A 266 -9.87 -27.69 34.46
C ILE A 266 -10.48 -26.82 33.36
N ILE A 267 -10.74 -27.42 32.19
CA ILE A 267 -11.44 -26.79 31.07
C ILE A 267 -12.73 -27.53 30.77
N TRP A 268 -13.84 -26.79 30.72
CA TRP A 268 -15.17 -27.30 30.37
C TRP A 268 -15.42 -27.22 28.87
N TYR A 269 -15.00 -28.25 28.13
CA TYR A 269 -15.21 -28.33 26.69
C TYR A 269 -16.70 -28.45 26.35
N SER A 270 -17.16 -27.65 25.38
CA SER A 270 -18.49 -27.83 24.79
C SER A 270 -18.39 -28.80 23.63
N ALA A 271 -19.07 -29.94 23.71
CA ALA A 271 -18.98 -30.95 22.66
C ALA A 271 -19.81 -30.53 21.44
N GLU A 272 -19.21 -30.65 20.26
CA GLU A 272 -19.84 -30.37 18.98
C GLU A 272 -20.83 -31.48 18.62
N LYS A 273 -22.04 -31.10 18.21
CA LYS A 273 -23.06 -32.06 17.78
C LYS A 273 -22.75 -32.57 16.38
N ILE A 274 -22.34 -33.83 16.26
CA ILE A 274 -22.16 -34.50 14.96
C ILE A 274 -23.53 -34.79 14.35
N LYS A 275 -24.41 -35.42 15.13
CA LYS A 275 -25.81 -35.69 14.78
C LYS A 275 -26.62 -35.89 16.04
N ASN A 276 -27.93 -36.11 15.90
CA ASN A 276 -28.77 -36.32 17.08
C ASN A 276 -28.27 -37.52 17.92
N GLY A 277 -27.99 -37.26 19.20
CA GLY A 277 -27.45 -38.25 20.12
C GLY A 277 -25.96 -38.57 19.96
N GLN A 278 -25.19 -37.82 19.16
CA GLN A 278 -23.74 -38.04 18.99
C GLN A 278 -22.97 -36.72 18.99
N TYR A 279 -21.98 -36.63 19.87
CA TYR A 279 -21.18 -35.43 20.11
C TYR A 279 -19.70 -35.76 20.18
N ILE A 280 -18.86 -34.77 19.93
CA ILE A 280 -17.41 -34.87 20.01
C ILE A 280 -16.83 -33.65 20.71
N ALA A 281 -15.95 -33.85 21.69
CA ALA A 281 -15.15 -32.77 22.28
C ALA A 281 -13.68 -32.98 21.91
N HIS A 282 -13.02 -31.91 21.46
CA HIS A 282 -11.63 -31.93 21.02
C HIS A 282 -10.71 -31.46 22.16
N PHE A 283 -9.84 -32.33 22.65
CA PHE A 283 -8.87 -32.00 23.69
C PHE A 283 -7.52 -31.60 23.07
N ASN A 284 -6.88 -30.60 23.68
CA ASN A 284 -5.53 -30.17 23.32
C ASN A 284 -4.72 -29.81 24.58
N VAL A 285 -3.64 -30.54 24.84
CA VAL A 285 -2.77 -30.38 26.01
C VAL A 285 -2.16 -28.99 26.12
N ASN A 286 -2.02 -28.26 25.00
CA ASN A 286 -1.49 -26.90 25.01
C ASN A 286 -2.39 -25.93 25.79
N GLU A 287 -3.70 -26.21 25.87
CA GLU A 287 -4.66 -25.43 26.67
C GLU A 287 -4.53 -25.74 28.16
N HIS A 288 -3.94 -26.89 28.48
CA HIS A 288 -3.62 -27.38 29.83
C HIS A 288 -2.14 -27.17 30.15
N HIS A 289 -1.57 -26.04 29.70
CA HIS A 289 -0.17 -25.64 29.93
C HIS A 289 0.89 -26.67 29.50
N ASN A 290 0.55 -27.63 28.63
CA ASN A 290 1.39 -28.77 28.26
C ASN A 290 1.76 -29.69 29.43
N GLU A 291 0.92 -29.73 30.47
CA GLU A 291 1.13 -30.63 31.60
C GLU A 291 1.08 -32.08 31.13
N MET A 292 2.01 -32.89 31.62
CA MET A 292 2.10 -34.31 31.30
C MET A 292 1.65 -35.13 32.50
N GLY A 293 1.14 -36.32 32.23
CA GLY A 293 0.68 -37.23 33.27
C GLY A 293 -0.78 -37.62 33.08
N ARG A 294 -1.42 -38.03 34.18
CA ARG A 294 -2.79 -38.53 34.16
C ARG A 294 -3.78 -37.37 34.00
N TYR A 295 -4.71 -37.52 33.08
CA TYR A 295 -5.84 -36.62 32.86
C TYR A 295 -7.14 -37.30 33.24
N HIS A 296 -8.07 -36.52 33.80
CA HIS A 296 -9.43 -36.94 34.09
C HIS A 296 -10.38 -36.41 33.03
N VAL A 297 -11.22 -37.28 32.48
CA VAL A 297 -12.24 -36.89 31.49
C VAL A 297 -13.61 -37.32 32.00
N ARG A 298 -14.45 -36.33 32.31
CA ARG A 298 -15.86 -36.56 32.67
C ARG A 298 -16.75 -35.99 31.58
N VAL A 299 -17.96 -36.53 31.45
CA VAL A 299 -18.94 -36.11 30.46
C VAL A 299 -20.28 -35.87 31.15
N TYR A 300 -20.91 -34.76 30.83
CA TYR A 300 -22.23 -34.34 31.34
C TYR A 300 -23.15 -34.06 30.16
N ALA A 301 -24.38 -34.56 30.23
CA ALA A 301 -25.44 -34.23 29.28
C ALA A 301 -26.54 -33.41 29.96
N TYR A 302 -27.07 -32.44 29.23
CA TYR A 302 -28.12 -31.55 29.73
C TYR A 302 -29.25 -31.46 28.69
N ALA A 303 -30.49 -31.54 29.15
CA ALA A 303 -31.66 -31.18 28.34
C ALA A 303 -32.70 -30.55 29.26
N ASN A 304 -33.43 -29.55 28.76
CA ASN A 304 -34.55 -28.92 29.46
C ASN A 304 -34.23 -28.45 30.90
N ASN A 305 -33.05 -27.86 31.11
CA ASN A 305 -32.53 -27.41 32.42
C ASN A 305 -32.34 -28.52 33.47
N GLN A 306 -32.37 -29.79 33.07
CA GLN A 306 -32.05 -30.91 33.95
C GLN A 306 -30.63 -31.40 33.67
N THR A 307 -29.86 -31.55 34.75
CA THR A 307 -28.57 -32.24 34.73
C THR A 307 -28.82 -33.74 34.76
N SER A 308 -28.13 -34.51 33.93
CA SER A 308 -28.13 -35.95 34.06
C SER A 308 -26.73 -36.53 33.89
N GLU A 309 -26.60 -37.73 34.45
CA GLU A 309 -25.55 -38.75 34.33
C GLU A 309 -24.12 -38.29 34.00
N VAL A 310 -23.18 -38.62 34.89
CA VAL A 310 -21.76 -38.45 34.62
C VAL A 310 -21.21 -39.74 34.05
N ALA A 311 -20.70 -39.70 32.82
CA ALA A 311 -19.91 -40.78 32.26
C ALA A 311 -18.41 -40.45 32.33
N ILE A 312 -17.61 -41.50 32.40
CA ILE A 312 -16.16 -41.41 32.40
C ILE A 312 -15.69 -41.90 31.04
N ALA A 313 -14.91 -41.09 30.32
CA ALA A 313 -14.43 -41.49 28.99
C ALA A 313 -13.23 -42.44 29.05
N ASN A 314 -12.35 -42.28 30.05
CA ASN A 314 -11.26 -43.21 30.39
C ASN A 314 -10.67 -42.82 31.77
N ASP A 315 -10.61 -43.75 32.74
CA ASP A 315 -10.05 -43.49 34.09
C ASP A 315 -8.51 -43.55 34.15
N ASN A 316 -7.84 -44.02 33.09
CA ASN A 316 -6.37 -44.20 33.04
C ASN A 316 -5.74 -43.46 31.84
N LEU A 317 -6.23 -42.26 31.53
CA LEU A 317 -5.72 -41.49 30.41
C LEU A 317 -4.39 -40.81 30.77
N ASN A 318 -3.28 -41.33 30.27
CA ASN A 318 -1.95 -40.73 30.47
C ASN A 318 -1.52 -39.97 29.22
N VAL A 319 -1.22 -38.68 29.36
CA VAL A 319 -0.75 -37.80 28.28
C VAL A 319 0.74 -37.55 28.49
N ASN A 320 1.56 -38.15 27.63
CA ASN A 320 3.02 -37.96 27.63
C ASN A 320 3.46 -37.49 26.25
N VAL A 321 3.51 -36.17 26.06
CA VAL A 321 3.93 -35.58 24.78
C VAL A 321 5.45 -35.57 24.63
N SER A 322 5.90 -35.76 23.39
CA SER A 322 7.31 -35.54 23.02
C SER A 322 7.77 -34.13 23.41
N THR A 323 8.97 -33.99 23.96
CA THR A 323 9.56 -32.67 24.25
C THR A 323 9.95 -31.91 22.98
N ASN A 324 10.26 -32.63 21.89
CA ASN A 324 10.56 -32.01 20.60
C ASN A 324 9.27 -31.57 19.90
N PRO A 325 9.19 -30.30 19.45
CA PRO A 325 8.03 -29.81 18.72
C PRO A 325 7.95 -30.44 17.33
N ASN A 326 6.73 -30.67 16.84
CA ASN A 326 6.44 -31.22 15.52
C ASN A 326 5.23 -30.51 14.90
N VAL A 327 5.27 -30.24 13.59
CA VAL A 327 4.11 -29.72 12.87
C VAL A 327 3.24 -30.84 12.31
N ASN A 328 1.95 -30.81 12.64
CA ASN A 328 0.96 -31.74 12.12
C ASN A 328 0.05 -30.97 11.16
N TYR A 329 -0.18 -31.48 9.96
CA TYR A 329 -0.99 -30.80 8.96
C TYR A 329 -1.72 -31.75 8.03
N ASN A 330 -2.87 -31.33 7.50
CA ASN A 330 -3.58 -32.00 6.45
C ASN A 330 -4.25 -31.01 5.49
N THR A 331 -4.65 -31.51 4.33
CA THR A 331 -5.26 -30.70 3.27
C THR A 331 -6.60 -31.29 2.86
N GLN A 332 -7.53 -30.40 2.49
CA GLN A 332 -8.79 -30.72 1.84
C GLN A 332 -8.53 -30.78 0.33
N VAL A 333 -8.69 -31.96 -0.26
CA VAL A 333 -8.41 -32.19 -1.69
C VAL A 333 -9.71 -32.35 -2.47
N GLN A 334 -9.78 -31.74 -3.65
CA GLN A 334 -10.93 -31.84 -4.55
C GLN A 334 -11.39 -33.29 -4.75
N ASN A 335 -12.69 -33.54 -4.50
CA ASN A 335 -13.37 -34.83 -4.63
C ASN A 335 -12.80 -35.97 -3.76
N ILE A 336 -11.89 -35.67 -2.82
CA ILE A 336 -11.34 -36.63 -1.85
C ILE A 336 -11.75 -36.23 -0.43
N GLY A 337 -11.81 -34.92 -0.14
CA GLY A 337 -12.07 -34.42 1.19
C GLY A 337 -10.79 -34.22 2.00
N TRP A 338 -10.94 -34.14 3.32
CA TRP A 338 -9.83 -33.95 4.26
C TRP A 338 -8.98 -35.22 4.28
N GLN A 339 -7.68 -35.07 4.05
CA GLN A 339 -6.74 -36.17 4.23
C GLN A 339 -6.39 -36.37 5.71
N THR A 340 -5.73 -37.48 6.02
CA THR A 340 -5.16 -37.73 7.36
C THR A 340 -4.04 -36.72 7.65
N TYR A 341 -3.87 -36.36 8.93
CA TYR A 341 -2.72 -35.56 9.35
C TYR A 341 -1.41 -36.28 9.05
N VAL A 342 -0.45 -35.52 8.53
CA VAL A 342 0.93 -35.91 8.35
C VAL A 342 1.82 -35.02 9.22
N GLN A 343 3.06 -35.45 9.44
CA GLN A 343 4.02 -34.79 10.34
C GLN A 343 5.19 -34.16 9.57
N ASP A 344 6.10 -33.51 10.31
CA ASP A 344 7.31 -32.82 9.82
C ASP A 344 7.90 -33.42 8.52
N GLY A 345 7.82 -32.64 7.44
CA GLY A 345 8.42 -32.91 6.14
C GLY A 345 7.64 -33.88 5.24
N GLN A 346 6.57 -34.52 5.74
CA GLN A 346 5.77 -35.46 4.96
C GLN A 346 4.86 -34.75 3.95
N GLN A 347 4.37 -35.46 2.94
CA GLN A 347 3.48 -34.85 1.94
C GLN A 347 2.02 -34.88 2.40
N SER A 348 1.33 -33.74 2.27
CA SER A 348 -0.14 -33.71 2.29
C SER A 348 -0.66 -33.22 0.93
N GLY A 349 -1.69 -33.86 0.38
CA GLY A 349 -2.19 -33.61 -0.97
C GLY A 349 -1.78 -34.69 -1.98
N THR A 350 -1.98 -34.41 -3.26
CA THR A 350 -1.78 -35.38 -4.35
C THR A 350 -0.84 -34.84 -5.42
N ILE A 351 0.11 -35.65 -5.88
CA ILE A 351 0.94 -35.35 -7.05
C ILE A 351 0.49 -36.22 -8.22
N GLY A 352 0.45 -35.66 -9.43
CA GLY A 352 0.13 -36.40 -10.66
C GLY A 352 -1.35 -36.69 -10.89
N GLN A 353 -2.23 -36.42 -9.92
CA GLN A 353 -3.67 -36.65 -10.02
C GLN A 353 -4.47 -35.44 -10.51
N GLN A 354 -3.81 -34.29 -10.69
CA GLN A 354 -4.40 -33.03 -11.13
C GLN A 354 -5.55 -32.52 -10.23
N LYS A 355 -5.54 -32.89 -8.95
CA LYS A 355 -6.52 -32.42 -7.96
C LYS A 355 -5.99 -31.19 -7.23
N ARG A 356 -6.85 -30.17 -7.09
CA ARG A 356 -6.52 -28.96 -6.34
C ARG A 356 -6.64 -29.19 -4.83
N LEU A 357 -5.80 -28.52 -4.07
CA LEU A 357 -6.05 -28.21 -2.66
C LEU A 357 -7.13 -27.14 -2.57
N GLU A 358 -8.06 -27.28 -1.63
CA GLU A 358 -9.16 -26.33 -1.38
C GLU A 358 -9.03 -25.66 0.00
N ALA A 359 -8.47 -26.35 0.98
CA ALA A 359 -8.20 -25.85 2.33
C ALA A 359 -7.06 -26.62 3.03
N ILE A 360 -6.57 -26.07 4.14
CA ILE A 360 -5.52 -26.65 4.99
C ILE A 360 -5.81 -26.41 6.47
N LYS A 361 -5.43 -27.38 7.32
CA LYS A 361 -5.32 -27.22 8.78
C LYS A 361 -3.92 -27.63 9.22
N MET A 362 -3.41 -26.97 10.24
CA MET A 362 -2.14 -27.35 10.87
C MET A 362 -2.05 -26.92 12.32
N TYR A 363 -1.35 -27.69 13.13
CA TYR A 363 -1.08 -27.41 14.53
C TYR A 363 0.30 -27.91 14.95
N ILE A 364 0.78 -27.43 16.08
CA ILE A 364 2.03 -27.87 16.69
C ILE A 364 1.73 -28.81 17.85
N THR A 365 2.48 -29.91 17.93
CA THR A 365 2.56 -30.75 19.13
C THR A 365 3.95 -30.67 19.72
N GLY A 366 4.06 -30.95 21.02
CA GLY A 366 5.33 -31.09 21.74
C GLY A 366 5.60 -29.98 22.76
N GLY A 367 6.55 -30.21 23.66
CA GLY A 367 6.74 -29.46 24.90
C GLY A 367 7.29 -28.02 24.81
N VAL A 368 7.24 -27.36 23.65
CA VAL A 368 7.71 -25.97 23.50
C VAL A 368 6.52 -25.03 23.36
N SER A 369 6.38 -24.09 24.30
CA SER A 369 5.26 -23.13 24.30
C SER A 369 5.25 -22.23 23.06
N GLY A 370 4.08 -22.07 22.45
CA GLY A 370 3.91 -21.37 21.19
C GLY A 370 2.92 -22.08 20.27
N GLY A 371 2.77 -21.61 19.04
CA GLY A 371 1.85 -22.18 18.07
C GLY A 371 2.22 -21.86 16.63
N ILE A 372 1.26 -22.04 15.73
CA ILE A 372 1.40 -21.80 14.30
C ILE A 372 0.25 -20.93 13.77
N THR A 373 0.60 -19.93 12.97
CA THR A 373 -0.33 -19.04 12.26
C THR A 373 -0.13 -19.21 10.75
N TYR A 374 -1.21 -19.18 9.98
CA TYR A 374 -1.15 -19.40 8.54
C TYR A 374 -2.32 -18.77 7.81
N GLN A 375 -2.10 -18.47 6.53
CA GLN A 375 -3.12 -17.94 5.61
C GLN A 375 -2.88 -18.45 4.21
N THR A 376 -3.96 -18.54 3.43
CA THR A 376 -3.94 -19.03 2.05
C THR A 376 -4.45 -17.99 1.07
N HIS A 377 -3.86 -17.95 -0.12
CA HIS A 377 -4.37 -17.23 -1.28
C HIS A 377 -5.34 -18.15 -2.06
N VAL A 378 -6.59 -17.72 -2.21
CA VAL A 378 -7.66 -18.53 -2.80
C VAL A 378 -8.16 -17.89 -4.09
N GLN A 379 -8.50 -18.73 -5.07
CA GLN A 379 -9.11 -18.30 -6.34
C GLN A 379 -10.28 -17.31 -6.15
N ASP A 380 -10.21 -16.19 -6.86
CA ASP A 380 -11.15 -15.05 -6.86
C ASP A 380 -11.41 -14.41 -5.49
N ILE A 381 -10.62 -14.76 -4.46
CA ILE A 381 -10.71 -14.19 -3.11
C ILE A 381 -9.42 -13.46 -2.76
N GLY A 382 -8.28 -13.99 -3.18
CA GLY A 382 -6.97 -13.50 -2.79
C GLY A 382 -6.51 -14.06 -1.44
N TRP A 383 -5.59 -13.35 -0.78
CA TRP A 383 -5.13 -13.69 0.58
C TRP A 383 -6.26 -13.52 1.59
N GLN A 384 -6.61 -14.61 2.30
CA GLN A 384 -7.54 -14.56 3.43
C GLN A 384 -6.85 -14.11 4.71
N SER A 385 -7.62 -13.67 5.71
CA SER A 385 -7.08 -13.34 7.04
C SER A 385 -6.32 -14.52 7.67
N PRO A 386 -5.21 -14.28 8.40
CA PRO A 386 -4.52 -15.32 9.14
C PRO A 386 -5.41 -16.04 10.14
N THR A 387 -5.24 -17.35 10.21
CA THR A 387 -5.82 -18.21 11.24
C THR A 387 -4.72 -18.94 12.00
N SER A 388 -5.08 -19.64 13.07
CA SER A 388 -4.11 -20.30 13.96
C SER A 388 -4.56 -21.71 14.33
N ASN A 389 -3.59 -22.58 14.62
CA ASN A 389 -3.77 -23.87 15.31
C ASN A 389 -5.07 -24.61 14.99
N ASP A 390 -5.04 -25.42 13.93
CA ASP A 390 -6.08 -26.36 13.52
C ASP A 390 -7.38 -25.75 12.97
N ASN A 391 -7.48 -24.44 12.94
CA ASN A 391 -8.52 -23.73 12.22
C ASN A 391 -8.36 -23.87 10.69
N VAL A 392 -9.47 -23.84 9.96
CA VAL A 392 -9.43 -23.97 8.49
C VAL A 392 -8.89 -22.68 7.87
N SER A 393 -7.88 -22.79 6.99
CA SER A 393 -7.53 -21.76 6.01
C SER A 393 -7.86 -22.26 4.60
N GLY A 394 -8.58 -21.47 3.81
CA GLY A 394 -9.09 -21.87 2.49
C GLY A 394 -10.62 -21.90 2.44
N THR A 395 -11.16 -22.77 1.59
CA THR A 395 -12.61 -22.96 1.44
C THR A 395 -12.99 -24.44 1.45
N VAL A 396 -14.09 -24.78 2.12
CA VAL A 396 -14.67 -26.13 2.10
C VAL A 396 -16.02 -26.04 1.39
N GLY A 397 -16.24 -26.89 0.37
CA GLY A 397 -17.51 -26.97 -0.37
C GLY A 397 -17.74 -25.86 -1.42
N GLN A 398 -16.82 -24.92 -1.59
CA GLN A 398 -16.96 -23.82 -2.56
C GLN A 398 -16.28 -24.09 -3.91
N SER A 399 -15.61 -25.23 -4.07
CA SER A 399 -14.87 -25.60 -5.29
C SER A 399 -13.79 -24.60 -5.74
N LYS A 400 -13.23 -23.82 -4.80
CA LYS A 400 -12.15 -22.86 -5.08
C LYS A 400 -10.79 -23.47 -4.74
N ARG A 401 -9.80 -23.28 -5.62
CA ARG A 401 -8.42 -23.75 -5.42
C ARG A 401 -7.63 -22.82 -4.51
N LEU A 402 -6.71 -23.39 -3.74
CA LEU A 402 -5.57 -22.67 -3.18
C LEU A 402 -4.54 -22.40 -4.27
N GLU A 403 -3.92 -21.23 -4.24
CA GLU A 403 -2.87 -20.82 -5.17
C GLU A 403 -1.55 -20.53 -4.45
N ALA A 404 -1.58 -20.02 -3.21
CA ALA A 404 -0.40 -19.78 -2.38
C ALA A 404 -0.69 -19.89 -0.87
N ILE A 405 0.35 -19.97 -0.04
CA ILE A 405 0.27 -20.06 1.43
C ILE A 405 1.40 -19.28 2.12
N ARG A 406 1.14 -18.78 3.33
CA ARG A 406 2.13 -18.24 4.27
C ARG A 406 1.94 -18.88 5.64
N ILE A 407 3.04 -19.19 6.33
CA ILE A 407 3.03 -19.91 7.61
C ILE A 407 4.08 -19.30 8.54
N SER A 408 3.71 -18.99 9.78
CA SER A 408 4.58 -18.44 10.81
C SER A 408 4.40 -19.16 12.13
N LEU A 409 5.44 -19.15 12.96
CA LEU A 409 5.41 -19.67 14.33
C LEU A 409 5.11 -18.52 15.31
N THR A 410 4.58 -18.85 16.48
CA THR A 410 4.32 -17.88 17.58
C THR A 410 4.96 -18.34 18.90
N GLY A 411 5.06 -17.43 19.87
CA GLY A 411 5.55 -17.74 21.23
C GLY A 411 7.04 -18.14 21.28
N SER A 412 7.41 -18.91 22.30
CA SER A 412 8.79 -19.41 22.52
C SER A 412 9.26 -20.31 21.38
N LEU A 413 8.33 -21.04 20.75
CA LEU A 413 8.59 -21.86 19.57
C LEU A 413 9.20 -21.02 18.42
N ALA A 414 8.66 -19.83 18.15
CA ALA A 414 9.18 -18.93 17.12
C ALA A 414 10.59 -18.38 17.44
N GLN A 415 11.01 -18.43 18.71
CA GLN A 415 12.35 -18.03 19.12
C GLN A 415 13.36 -19.14 18.88
N GLN A 416 12.95 -20.41 19.00
CA GLN A 416 13.83 -21.57 18.94
C GLN A 416 13.83 -22.28 17.58
N TYR A 417 12.76 -22.15 16.79
CA TYR A 417 12.58 -22.85 15.51
C TYR A 417 12.25 -21.90 14.36
N ASN A 418 12.53 -22.35 13.14
CA ASN A 418 12.00 -21.84 11.89
C ASN A 418 10.97 -22.85 11.36
N VAL A 419 9.91 -22.35 10.72
CA VAL A 419 9.01 -23.18 9.90
C VAL A 419 9.40 -23.02 8.44
N TYR A 420 9.73 -24.14 7.81
CA TYR A 420 9.99 -24.22 6.37
C TYR A 420 8.83 -24.93 5.69
N TYR A 421 8.39 -24.42 4.54
CA TYR A 421 7.31 -25.03 3.78
C TYR A 421 7.48 -24.81 2.29
N ARG A 422 7.02 -25.76 1.49
CA ARG A 422 6.97 -25.67 0.03
C ARG A 422 5.71 -26.30 -0.49
N VAL A 423 5.32 -25.94 -1.70
CA VAL A 423 4.09 -26.42 -2.34
C VAL A 423 4.37 -26.96 -3.73
N HIS A 424 3.59 -27.95 -4.14
CA HIS A 424 3.54 -28.44 -5.51
C HIS A 424 2.48 -27.65 -6.26
N ALA A 425 2.88 -26.79 -7.19
CA ALA A 425 1.99 -25.96 -7.98
C ALA A 425 1.85 -26.51 -9.41
N GLN A 426 0.64 -26.41 -9.97
CA GLN A 426 0.36 -26.80 -11.34
C GLN A 426 1.37 -26.19 -12.32
N ASN A 427 1.89 -26.98 -13.26
CA ASN A 427 2.90 -26.62 -14.28
C ASN A 427 4.29 -26.23 -13.74
N TYR A 428 4.46 -26.01 -12.44
CA TYR A 428 5.75 -25.70 -11.83
C TYR A 428 6.37 -26.88 -11.07
N GLY A 429 5.54 -27.85 -10.65
CA GLY A 429 5.97 -28.90 -9.75
C GLY A 429 6.23 -28.35 -8.35
N TRP A 430 7.18 -28.95 -7.62
CA TRP A 430 7.64 -28.41 -6.34
C TRP A 430 8.38 -27.09 -6.54
N LEU A 431 7.87 -26.03 -5.92
CA LEU A 431 8.63 -24.80 -5.70
C LEU A 431 9.59 -24.97 -4.52
N ASP A 432 10.52 -24.04 -4.39
CA ASP A 432 11.52 -24.05 -3.32
C ASP A 432 10.89 -23.78 -1.94
N TRP A 433 11.67 -23.97 -0.88
CA TRP A 433 11.22 -23.78 0.49
C TRP A 433 11.10 -22.29 0.86
N ALA A 434 9.89 -21.87 1.22
CA ALA A 434 9.63 -20.64 1.96
C ALA A 434 9.97 -20.82 3.44
N LYS A 435 10.22 -19.71 4.13
CA LYS A 435 10.57 -19.66 5.54
C LYS A 435 9.73 -18.61 6.26
N ASN A 436 9.25 -18.91 7.47
CA ASN A 436 8.73 -17.92 8.44
C ASN A 436 7.93 -16.74 7.84
N GLY A 437 6.76 -17.00 7.27
CA GLY A 437 5.86 -15.98 6.77
C GLY A 437 6.06 -15.61 5.30
N ASP A 438 7.16 -16.03 4.67
CA ASP A 438 7.40 -15.86 3.24
C ASP A 438 6.30 -16.55 2.40
N SER A 439 5.95 -16.02 1.24
CA SER A 439 4.98 -16.70 0.37
C SER A 439 5.54 -18.02 -0.18
N ALA A 440 4.70 -19.05 -0.29
CA ALA A 440 4.95 -20.24 -1.08
C ALA A 440 3.80 -20.47 -2.08
N GLY A 441 4.11 -20.78 -3.34
CA GLY A 441 3.10 -21.07 -4.36
C GLY A 441 3.07 -20.10 -5.53
N THR A 442 1.88 -19.88 -6.08
CA THR A 442 1.67 -19.00 -7.24
C THR A 442 0.56 -18.00 -6.96
N ALA A 443 0.65 -16.77 -7.46
CA ALA A 443 -0.48 -15.83 -7.41
C ALA A 443 -0.69 -15.10 -8.73
N GLY A 444 -1.95 -14.83 -9.05
CA GLY A 444 -2.36 -14.16 -10.31
C GLY A 444 -2.15 -14.99 -11.58
N MET A 445 -1.74 -16.25 -11.45
CA MET A 445 -1.50 -17.16 -12.58
C MET A 445 -2.65 -18.14 -12.82
N GLY A 446 -3.61 -18.21 -11.89
CA GLY A 446 -4.72 -19.16 -11.96
C GLY A 446 -4.32 -20.62 -11.76
N LEU A 447 -3.15 -20.88 -11.18
CA LEU A 447 -2.59 -22.22 -11.01
C LEU A 447 -2.94 -22.78 -9.63
N ARG A 448 -3.41 -24.03 -9.60
CA ARG A 448 -3.76 -24.72 -8.35
C ARG A 448 -2.51 -25.22 -7.61
N LEU A 449 -2.57 -25.21 -6.29
CA LEU A 449 -1.73 -26.07 -5.46
C LEU A 449 -2.28 -27.49 -5.46
N GLU A 450 -1.39 -28.49 -5.44
CA GLU A 450 -1.74 -29.91 -5.48
C GLU A 450 -1.23 -30.68 -4.25
N ALA A 451 -0.11 -30.23 -3.66
CA ALA A 451 0.46 -30.81 -2.43
C ALA A 451 1.31 -29.80 -1.64
N ILE A 452 1.61 -30.11 -0.38
CA ILE A 452 2.42 -29.29 0.53
C ILE A 452 3.35 -30.14 1.41
N ASN A 453 4.55 -29.63 1.70
CA ASN A 453 5.42 -30.09 2.78
C ASN A 453 5.64 -28.93 3.78
N ILE A 454 5.63 -29.23 5.07
CA ILE A 454 5.91 -28.29 6.17
C ILE A 454 6.84 -28.99 7.16
N LYS A 455 7.89 -28.31 7.61
CA LYS A 455 8.87 -28.88 8.53
C LYS A 455 9.37 -27.82 9.52
N LEU A 456 9.40 -28.17 10.79
CA LEU A 456 10.12 -27.41 11.81
C LEU A 456 11.62 -27.70 11.75
N VAL A 457 12.41 -26.65 11.81
CA VAL A 457 13.88 -26.73 11.81
C VAL A 457 14.41 -25.83 12.91
N LYS A 458 15.29 -26.34 13.77
CA LYS A 458 15.84 -25.54 14.88
C LYS A 458 16.60 -24.33 14.32
N LYS A 459 16.52 -23.18 14.99
CA LYS A 459 17.26 -21.99 14.54
C LYS A 459 18.76 -22.25 14.60
N GLY A 460 19.45 -21.94 13.51
CA GLY A 460 20.87 -22.23 13.31
C GLY A 460 21.10 -23.37 12.32
N ASP A 461 20.13 -24.28 12.16
CA ASP A 461 20.26 -25.40 11.23
C ASP A 461 19.91 -25.00 9.79
N SER A 462 20.45 -25.75 8.83
CA SER A 462 20.25 -25.55 7.40
C SER A 462 18.79 -25.79 6.97
N ALA A 463 18.34 -25.03 5.96
CA ALA A 463 17.05 -25.24 5.33
C ALA A 463 16.94 -26.66 4.73
N PRO A 464 15.73 -27.26 4.67
CA PRO A 464 15.55 -28.60 4.10
C PRO A 464 15.88 -28.72 2.60
N GLY A 465 16.05 -27.60 1.89
CA GLY A 465 16.42 -27.54 0.48
C GLY A 465 16.62 -26.09 0.01
N SER A 466 16.67 -25.87 -1.31
CA SER A 466 16.75 -24.52 -1.91
C SER A 466 15.60 -23.63 -1.42
N THR A 467 15.89 -22.35 -1.25
CA THR A 467 14.94 -21.28 -0.88
C THR A 467 14.86 -20.18 -1.93
N SER A 468 15.36 -20.45 -3.15
CA SER A 468 15.60 -19.42 -4.16
C SER A 468 14.32 -18.96 -4.87
N ARG A 469 13.40 -19.89 -5.13
CA ARG A 469 12.13 -19.59 -5.82
C ARG A 469 10.91 -20.26 -5.15
N PRO A 470 10.57 -19.87 -3.91
CA PRO A 470 9.43 -20.45 -3.20
C PRO A 470 8.08 -19.96 -3.72
N TYR A 471 8.05 -18.79 -4.38
CA TYR A 471 6.84 -18.13 -4.84
C TYR A 471 7.02 -17.53 -6.24
N VAL A 472 5.99 -17.63 -7.07
CA VAL A 472 5.95 -17.08 -8.43
C VAL A 472 4.67 -16.25 -8.61
N GLU A 473 4.80 -15.02 -9.09
CA GLU A 473 3.68 -14.09 -9.22
C GLU A 473 3.57 -13.57 -10.65
N ALA A 474 2.35 -13.52 -11.18
CA ALA A 474 2.10 -12.90 -12.49
C ALA A 474 2.35 -11.39 -12.41
N ALA A 475 3.08 -10.85 -13.39
CA ALA A 475 3.21 -9.41 -13.53
C ALA A 475 1.84 -8.77 -13.85
N PRO A 476 1.50 -7.61 -13.27
CA PRO A 476 0.24 -6.94 -13.52
C PRO A 476 0.19 -6.38 -14.94
N ILE A 477 -0.99 -6.45 -15.56
CA ILE A 477 -1.26 -5.97 -16.92
C ILE A 477 -2.21 -4.78 -16.85
N ILE A 478 -1.77 -3.63 -17.36
CA ILE A 478 -2.62 -2.48 -17.67
C ILE A 478 -3.11 -2.59 -19.11
N GLN A 479 -4.42 -2.46 -19.31
CA GLN A 479 -5.05 -2.40 -20.63
C GLN A 479 -5.70 -1.03 -20.82
N TYR A 480 -5.56 -0.46 -22.03
CA TYR A 480 -6.07 0.88 -22.32
C TYR A 480 -6.37 1.06 -23.81
N ASN A 481 -7.24 2.03 -24.10
CA ASN A 481 -7.50 2.53 -25.45
C ASN A 481 -7.89 3.99 -25.44
N SER A 482 -7.71 4.64 -26.60
CA SER A 482 -8.02 6.05 -26.81
C SER A 482 -9.14 6.21 -27.84
N HIS A 483 -9.94 7.28 -27.69
CA HIS A 483 -10.88 7.76 -28.69
C HIS A 483 -10.14 8.78 -29.58
N VAL A 484 -10.03 8.47 -30.87
CA VAL A 484 -9.31 9.27 -31.87
C VAL A 484 -10.30 9.99 -32.77
N GLU A 485 -10.02 11.25 -33.09
CA GLU A 485 -10.81 12.03 -34.05
C GLU A 485 -11.07 11.23 -35.34
N ASN A 486 -12.33 11.26 -35.81
CA ASN A 486 -12.83 10.60 -37.03
C ASN A 486 -12.66 9.07 -37.07
N SER A 487 -12.03 8.45 -36.07
CA SER A 487 -11.79 7.00 -35.99
C SER A 487 -12.49 6.33 -34.80
N GLY A 488 -12.92 7.12 -33.81
CA GLY A 488 -13.60 6.61 -32.62
C GLY A 488 -12.65 5.83 -31.70
N TRP A 489 -13.24 4.93 -30.90
CA TRP A 489 -12.50 4.07 -29.96
C TRP A 489 -11.63 3.06 -30.70
N GLN A 490 -10.32 3.10 -30.42
CA GLN A 490 -9.37 2.11 -30.91
C GLN A 490 -9.46 0.79 -30.12
N SER A 491 -8.94 -0.29 -30.70
CA SER A 491 -8.79 -1.57 -30.00
C SER A 491 -7.94 -1.42 -28.73
N PRO A 492 -8.31 -2.09 -27.62
CA PRO A 492 -7.50 -2.13 -26.40
C PRO A 492 -6.10 -2.69 -26.65
N VAL A 493 -5.11 -2.06 -26.02
CA VAL A 493 -3.70 -2.47 -26.02
C VAL A 493 -3.20 -2.67 -24.60
N ASP A 494 -2.18 -3.50 -24.43
CA ASP A 494 -1.61 -3.85 -23.11
C ASP A 494 -0.26 -3.10 -22.87
N ASN A 495 0.45 -3.41 -21.77
CA ASN A 495 1.67 -2.71 -21.33
C ASN A 495 2.62 -2.28 -22.47
N GLY A 496 2.92 -0.99 -22.56
CA GLY A 496 3.94 -0.39 -23.43
C GLY A 496 3.53 -0.21 -24.90
N GLN A 497 2.39 -0.76 -25.33
CA GLN A 497 1.92 -0.65 -26.71
C GLN A 497 1.32 0.74 -27.02
N GLN A 498 1.24 1.13 -28.29
CA GLN A 498 0.70 2.44 -28.65
C GLN A 498 -0.83 2.40 -28.73
N SER A 499 -1.50 3.40 -28.15
CA SER A 499 -2.91 3.71 -28.44
C SER A 499 -3.03 5.11 -29.04
N GLY A 500 -3.75 5.25 -30.16
CA GLY A 500 -3.81 6.48 -30.95
C GLY A 500 -2.95 6.44 -32.23
N THR A 501 -2.74 7.59 -32.85
CA THR A 501 -2.03 7.71 -34.13
C THR A 501 -0.80 8.60 -34.02
N THR A 502 0.22 8.35 -34.85
CA THR A 502 1.43 9.18 -34.94
C THR A 502 1.60 9.60 -36.39
N GLY A 503 1.81 10.89 -36.63
CA GLY A 503 2.01 11.44 -37.99
C GLY A 503 0.75 11.63 -38.84
N SER A 504 -0.43 11.18 -38.37
CA SER A 504 -1.70 11.37 -39.07
C SER A 504 -2.40 12.71 -38.76
N GLY A 505 -1.90 13.46 -37.77
CA GLY A 505 -2.48 14.75 -37.37
C GLY A 505 -3.81 14.68 -36.63
N LEU A 506 -4.28 13.48 -36.24
CA LEU A 506 -5.56 13.27 -35.56
C LEU A 506 -5.40 13.42 -34.04
N ARG A 507 -6.32 14.15 -33.40
CA ARG A 507 -6.31 14.33 -31.93
C ARG A 507 -6.87 13.11 -31.19
N LEU A 508 -6.37 12.88 -29.98
CA LEU A 508 -7.08 12.14 -28.95
C LEU A 508 -8.18 13.02 -28.36
N GLU A 509 -9.34 12.43 -28.09
CA GLU A 509 -10.49 13.09 -27.47
C GLU A 509 -10.82 12.49 -26.09
N GLY A 510 -10.50 11.22 -25.86
CA GLY A 510 -10.69 10.54 -24.58
C GLY A 510 -9.88 9.26 -24.44
N ILE A 511 -9.82 8.73 -23.22
CA ILE A 511 -9.07 7.52 -22.85
C ILE A 511 -9.82 6.68 -21.81
N LYS A 512 -9.66 5.35 -21.90
CA LYS A 512 -10.00 4.38 -20.85
C LYS A 512 -8.77 3.53 -20.55
N ALA A 513 -8.50 3.30 -19.27
CA ALA A 513 -7.44 2.44 -18.77
C ALA A 513 -7.93 1.64 -17.55
N ALA A 514 -7.53 0.38 -17.43
CA ALA A 514 -7.89 -0.53 -16.33
C ALA A 514 -6.77 -1.55 -16.06
N ILE A 515 -6.70 -2.06 -14.83
CA ILE A 515 -5.85 -3.20 -14.50
C ILE A 515 -6.61 -4.48 -14.86
N LYS A 516 -6.15 -5.20 -15.89
CA LYS A 516 -6.83 -6.37 -16.46
C LYS A 516 -6.55 -7.66 -15.69
N SER A 517 -5.32 -7.83 -15.22
CA SER A 517 -4.88 -9.00 -14.47
C SER A 517 -3.80 -8.57 -13.48
N SER A 518 -3.99 -8.89 -12.20
CA SER A 518 -3.02 -8.63 -11.13
C SER A 518 -3.26 -9.61 -9.98
N ALA A 519 -2.19 -10.19 -9.45
CA ALA A 519 -2.21 -10.89 -8.15
C ALA A 519 -2.34 -9.91 -6.97
N ILE A 520 -2.10 -8.63 -7.23
CA ILE A 520 -1.93 -7.57 -6.25
C ILE A 520 -3.16 -6.67 -6.28
N SER A 521 -3.78 -6.46 -5.12
CA SER A 521 -4.96 -5.61 -4.98
C SER A 521 -4.67 -4.14 -5.34
N GLY A 522 -5.55 -3.50 -6.10
CA GLY A 522 -5.37 -2.13 -6.56
C GLY A 522 -5.81 -1.92 -8.00
N GLY A 523 -5.87 -0.65 -8.42
CA GLY A 523 -6.28 -0.24 -9.76
C GLY A 523 -5.46 0.95 -10.27
N VAL A 524 -5.91 1.58 -11.35
CA VAL A 524 -5.38 2.82 -11.91
C VAL A 524 -6.39 3.96 -11.75
N SER A 525 -5.88 5.15 -11.47
CA SER A 525 -6.62 6.41 -11.40
C SER A 525 -5.99 7.42 -12.35
N TYR A 526 -6.80 8.19 -13.07
CA TYR A 526 -6.30 9.09 -14.10
C TYR A 526 -7.26 10.23 -14.42
N GLN A 527 -6.72 11.31 -14.98
CA GLN A 527 -7.47 12.46 -15.46
C GLN A 527 -6.76 13.13 -16.63
N THR A 528 -7.53 13.81 -17.46
CA THR A 528 -7.04 14.49 -18.67
C THR A 528 -7.31 15.99 -18.63
N HIS A 529 -6.39 16.77 -19.20
CA HIS A 529 -6.58 18.19 -19.52
C HIS A 529 -7.18 18.31 -20.92
N VAL A 530 -8.34 18.94 -21.03
CA VAL A 530 -9.12 19.04 -22.28
C VAL A 530 -9.21 20.49 -22.73
N GLN A 531 -9.10 20.73 -24.04
CA GLN A 531 -9.29 22.05 -24.64
C GLN A 531 -10.56 22.74 -24.11
N ASN A 532 -10.43 24.01 -23.71
CA ASN A 532 -11.50 24.87 -23.20
C ASN A 532 -12.22 24.36 -21.93
N ILE A 533 -11.74 23.27 -21.31
CA ILE A 533 -12.30 22.71 -20.07
C ILE A 533 -11.25 22.72 -18.96
N GLY A 534 -9.99 22.42 -19.30
CA GLY A 534 -8.92 22.23 -18.32
C GLY A 534 -8.87 20.80 -17.78
N TRP A 535 -8.30 20.62 -16.59
CA TRP A 535 -8.25 19.33 -15.90
C TRP A 535 -9.66 18.89 -15.47
N GLN A 536 -10.08 17.72 -15.94
CA GLN A 536 -11.33 17.08 -15.49
C GLN A 536 -11.12 16.29 -14.19
N ASN A 537 -12.21 15.83 -13.57
CA ASN A 537 -12.17 14.98 -12.39
C ASN A 537 -11.40 13.67 -12.63
N THR A 538 -10.74 13.18 -11.58
CA THR A 538 -10.08 11.87 -11.60
C THR A 538 -11.09 10.73 -11.71
N VAL A 539 -10.84 9.81 -12.62
CA VAL A 539 -11.61 8.58 -12.84
C VAL A 539 -10.78 7.34 -12.51
N LYS A 540 -11.42 6.16 -12.41
CA LYS A 540 -10.81 4.87 -12.07
C LYS A 540 -10.94 3.85 -13.21
N ASP A 541 -10.47 2.63 -13.00
CA ASP A 541 -10.50 1.50 -13.93
C ASP A 541 -11.70 1.49 -14.89
N GLY A 542 -11.40 1.58 -16.18
CA GLY A 542 -12.34 1.46 -17.30
C GLY A 542 -13.23 2.67 -17.56
N GLN A 543 -13.23 3.70 -16.70
CA GLN A 543 -14.05 4.89 -16.85
C GLN A 543 -13.48 5.86 -17.90
N LEU A 544 -14.34 6.65 -18.57
CA LEU A 544 -13.87 7.63 -19.55
C LEU A 544 -13.24 8.84 -18.86
N SER A 545 -11.99 9.18 -19.23
CA SER A 545 -11.43 10.52 -19.04
C SER A 545 -11.31 11.23 -20.40
N GLY A 546 -11.81 12.45 -20.52
CA GLY A 546 -11.87 13.20 -21.78
C GLY A 546 -13.30 13.49 -22.24
N THR A 547 -13.49 13.59 -23.55
CA THR A 547 -14.79 13.81 -24.18
C THR A 547 -14.97 12.90 -25.40
N THR A 548 -16.23 12.64 -25.76
CA THR A 548 -16.60 11.99 -27.01
C THR A 548 -17.71 12.81 -27.67
N GLY A 549 -17.62 13.05 -28.99
CA GLY A 549 -18.64 13.79 -29.74
C GLY A 549 -18.68 15.31 -29.50
N LYS A 550 -17.70 15.88 -28.79
CA LYS A 550 -17.59 17.34 -28.54
C LYS A 550 -16.51 18.02 -29.38
N SER A 551 -15.74 17.25 -30.16
CA SER A 551 -14.62 17.74 -30.97
C SER A 551 -13.54 18.50 -30.16
N LEU A 552 -13.34 18.15 -28.89
CA LEU A 552 -12.34 18.75 -28.02
C LEU A 552 -11.13 17.81 -27.88
N ARG A 553 -9.92 18.36 -28.08
CA ARG A 553 -8.66 17.62 -27.94
C ARG A 553 -8.27 17.43 -26.48
N LEU A 554 -7.60 16.31 -26.21
CA LEU A 554 -6.74 16.17 -25.04
C LEU A 554 -5.44 16.94 -25.25
N GLU A 555 -4.95 17.57 -24.18
CA GLU A 555 -3.69 18.32 -24.18
C GLU A 555 -2.68 17.73 -23.17
N ALA A 556 -3.16 17.10 -22.10
CA ALA A 556 -2.31 16.44 -21.12
C ALA A 556 -3.05 15.34 -20.33
N ILE A 557 -2.31 14.48 -19.64
CA ILE A 557 -2.84 13.41 -18.78
C ILE A 557 -1.99 13.24 -17.51
N LYS A 558 -2.63 12.82 -16.42
CA LYS A 558 -1.99 12.32 -15.18
C LYS A 558 -2.56 10.94 -14.85
N MET A 559 -1.71 10.02 -14.39
CA MET A 559 -2.09 8.66 -14.00
C MET A 559 -1.32 8.19 -12.76
N SER A 560 -2.02 7.54 -11.84
CA SER A 560 -1.47 6.97 -10.60
C SER A 560 -2.10 5.61 -10.31
N LEU A 561 -1.31 4.70 -9.71
CA LEU A 561 -1.83 3.44 -9.20
C LEU A 561 -2.49 3.63 -7.83
N THR A 562 -3.34 2.68 -7.44
CA THR A 562 -4.06 2.66 -6.16
C THR A 562 -3.88 1.31 -5.46
N GLY A 563 -4.20 1.23 -4.17
CA GLY A 563 -4.12 -0.02 -3.39
C GLY A 563 -2.69 -0.52 -3.17
N GLN A 564 -2.55 -1.82 -2.96
CA GLN A 564 -1.25 -2.50 -2.79
C GLN A 564 -0.42 -2.42 -4.08
N LEU A 565 -1.05 -2.38 -5.25
CA LEU A 565 -0.38 -2.24 -6.53
C LEU A 565 0.48 -0.96 -6.60
N ALA A 566 0.03 0.13 -5.97
CA ALA A 566 0.79 1.38 -5.88
C ALA A 566 2.05 1.30 -4.98
N GLN A 567 2.12 0.29 -4.10
CA GLN A 567 3.25 0.06 -3.20
C GLN A 567 4.32 -0.81 -3.85
N GLU A 568 3.97 -1.60 -4.87
CA GLU A 568 4.85 -2.58 -5.51
C GLU A 568 5.26 -2.20 -6.94
N TYR A 569 4.43 -1.40 -7.63
CA TYR A 569 4.66 -0.99 -9.01
C TYR A 569 4.62 0.54 -9.17
N ASP A 570 5.35 1.03 -10.16
CA ASP A 570 5.26 2.37 -10.70
C ASP A 570 4.51 2.32 -12.03
N ILE A 571 3.66 3.33 -12.29
CA ILE A 571 3.04 3.54 -13.61
C ILE A 571 3.82 4.60 -14.37
N TYR A 572 4.27 4.23 -15.58
CA TYR A 572 4.91 5.12 -16.52
C TYR A 572 4.01 5.33 -17.73
N TYR A 573 3.86 6.57 -18.16
CA TYR A 573 3.09 6.93 -19.34
C TYR A 573 3.73 8.08 -20.11
N GLN A 574 3.76 7.99 -21.43
CA GLN A 574 4.24 9.06 -22.31
C GLN A 574 3.21 9.33 -23.40
N VAL A 575 3.23 10.54 -23.94
CA VAL A 575 2.30 10.97 -24.97
C VAL A 575 3.03 11.51 -26.19
N HIS A 576 2.44 11.29 -27.37
CA HIS A 576 2.84 11.95 -28.60
C HIS A 576 2.05 13.26 -28.72
N ALA A 577 2.73 14.39 -28.67
CA ALA A 577 2.12 15.71 -28.75
C ALA A 577 2.43 16.38 -30.09
N GLN A 578 1.44 17.10 -30.63
CA GLN A 578 1.58 17.88 -31.85
C GLN A 578 2.82 18.78 -31.78
N ASN A 579 3.64 18.76 -32.83
CA ASN A 579 4.90 19.51 -32.99
C ASN A 579 6.06 19.12 -32.05
N TYR A 580 5.84 18.27 -31.04
CA TYR A 580 6.90 17.82 -30.13
C TYR A 580 7.27 16.35 -30.32
N GLY A 581 6.40 15.56 -30.97
CA GLY A 581 6.61 14.12 -31.08
C GLY A 581 6.35 13.41 -29.76
N TRP A 582 7.04 12.29 -29.54
CA TRP A 582 7.01 11.60 -28.24
C TRP A 582 7.77 12.40 -27.18
N LEU A 583 7.04 12.86 -26.16
CA LEU A 583 7.63 13.39 -24.94
C LEU A 583 8.20 12.26 -24.07
N GLY A 584 8.93 12.60 -23.01
CA GLY A 584 9.39 11.61 -22.04
C GLY A 584 8.25 10.95 -21.26
N TRP A 585 8.62 9.94 -20.48
CA TRP A 585 7.70 9.21 -19.62
C TRP A 585 7.45 9.97 -18.32
N ALA A 586 6.18 10.32 -18.08
CA ALA A 586 5.71 10.73 -16.76
C ALA A 586 5.58 9.51 -15.85
N LYS A 587 5.81 9.71 -14.55
CA LYS A 587 5.69 8.69 -13.52
C LYS A 587 4.67 9.11 -12.47
N ASN A 588 3.83 8.17 -12.00
CA ASN A 588 3.03 8.30 -10.77
C ASN A 588 2.44 9.70 -10.49
N GLY A 589 1.50 10.15 -11.34
CA GLY A 589 0.78 11.42 -11.16
C GLY A 589 1.45 12.67 -11.76
N GLU A 590 2.68 12.55 -12.29
CA GLU A 590 3.32 13.61 -13.08
C GLU A 590 2.52 13.99 -14.34
N VAL A 591 2.72 15.18 -14.87
CA VAL A 591 2.03 15.57 -16.11
C VAL A 591 2.73 14.92 -17.30
N ALA A 592 1.95 14.31 -18.21
CA ALA A 592 2.37 14.02 -19.57
C ALA A 592 1.58 14.89 -20.57
N GLY A 593 2.26 15.69 -21.39
CA GLY A 593 1.63 16.53 -22.43
C GLY A 593 1.95 18.03 -22.35
N THR A 594 1.09 18.86 -22.96
CA THR A 594 1.35 20.27 -23.30
C THR A 594 0.32 21.20 -22.64
N THR A 595 0.23 21.17 -21.30
CA THR A 595 -0.78 21.95 -20.56
C THR A 595 -0.63 23.44 -20.84
N GLY A 596 -1.72 24.09 -21.28
CA GLY A 596 -1.75 25.54 -21.53
C GLY A 596 -1.19 25.99 -22.90
N LEU A 597 -0.56 25.11 -23.67
CA LEU A 597 0.06 25.47 -24.96
C LEU A 597 -0.88 25.28 -26.17
N GLY A 598 -2.03 24.64 -25.98
CA GLY A 598 -3.00 24.43 -27.05
C GLY A 598 -2.66 23.32 -28.06
N TYR A 599 -1.60 22.53 -27.83
CA TYR A 599 -1.23 21.41 -28.69
C TYR A 599 -2.01 20.14 -28.30
N ARG A 600 -2.47 19.39 -29.32
CA ARG A 600 -3.20 18.12 -29.13
C ARG A 600 -2.26 16.98 -28.80
N LEU A 601 -2.75 16.02 -28.02
CA LEU A 601 -2.20 14.67 -27.95
C LEU A 601 -2.70 13.84 -29.14
N GLU A 602 -1.85 13.00 -29.70
CA GLU A 602 -2.14 12.14 -30.87
C GLU A 602 -2.06 10.64 -30.54
N ALA A 603 -1.19 10.26 -29.60
CA ALA A 603 -1.05 8.89 -29.09
C ALA A 603 -0.53 8.85 -27.65
N ILE A 604 -0.69 7.69 -27.00
CA ILE A 604 -0.20 7.40 -25.64
C ILE A 604 0.37 5.99 -25.55
N LYS A 605 1.38 5.81 -24.68
CA LYS A 605 1.88 4.51 -24.21
C LYS A 605 1.86 4.51 -22.69
N ILE A 606 1.48 3.38 -22.08
CA ILE A 606 1.36 3.19 -20.64
C ILE A 606 1.95 1.82 -20.27
N GLN A 607 2.81 1.77 -19.26
CA GLN A 607 3.31 0.50 -18.72
C GLN A 607 3.44 0.50 -17.20
N LEU A 608 3.35 -0.69 -16.61
CA LEU A 608 3.64 -0.94 -15.22
C LEU A 608 5.06 -1.48 -15.08
N VAL A 609 5.81 -0.95 -14.12
CA VAL A 609 7.18 -1.37 -13.83
C VAL A 609 7.30 -1.67 -12.34
N LYS A 610 7.88 -2.81 -11.97
CA LYS A 610 8.08 -3.15 -10.57
C LYS A 610 9.00 -2.10 -9.92
N LYS A 611 8.59 -1.53 -8.79
CA LYS A 611 9.38 -0.53 -8.07
C LYS A 611 10.79 -1.04 -7.78
N GLY A 612 11.77 -0.14 -7.92
CA GLY A 612 13.19 -0.47 -7.82
C GLY A 612 13.82 -0.96 -9.13
N THR A 613 13.04 -1.25 -10.17
CA THR A 613 13.57 -1.52 -11.51
C THR A 613 14.00 -0.20 -12.15
N ALA A 614 15.22 -0.15 -12.69
CA ALA A 614 15.70 1.01 -13.44
C ALA A 614 14.83 1.22 -14.69
N PHE A 615 14.38 2.46 -14.92
CA PHE A 615 13.54 2.82 -16.06
C PHE A 615 14.06 4.11 -16.71
N ASN A 616 14.30 4.09 -18.01
CA ASN A 616 14.76 5.26 -18.76
C ASN A 616 13.56 6.12 -19.16
N ALA A 617 13.33 7.20 -18.41
CA ALA A 617 12.22 8.12 -18.66
C ALA A 617 12.39 8.97 -19.94
N GLY A 618 13.58 9.03 -20.53
CA GLY A 618 13.86 9.89 -21.67
C GLY A 618 13.87 11.38 -21.29
N GLY A 619 13.38 12.22 -22.21
CA GLY A 619 13.30 13.68 -22.02
C GLY A 619 12.22 14.12 -21.03
N PRO A 620 11.84 15.42 -21.02
CA PRO A 620 10.75 15.90 -20.17
C PRO A 620 9.42 15.29 -20.59
N SER A 621 8.61 14.86 -19.62
CA SER A 621 7.29 14.26 -19.87
C SER A 621 6.21 15.28 -20.26
N SER A 622 6.42 16.53 -19.89
CA SER A 622 5.51 17.63 -20.22
C SER A 622 6.25 18.88 -20.66
N VAL A 623 5.56 19.69 -21.45
CA VAL A 623 5.98 21.03 -21.83
C VAL A 623 4.96 22.00 -21.26
N THR A 624 5.42 22.99 -20.50
CA THR A 624 4.56 24.01 -19.88
C THR A 624 4.94 25.39 -20.39
N GLU A 625 4.00 26.33 -20.33
CA GLU A 625 4.28 27.73 -20.68
C GLU A 625 5.12 28.39 -19.59
N VAL A 626 6.29 28.93 -19.95
CA VAL A 626 7.17 29.66 -19.03
C VAL A 626 7.50 31.03 -19.61
N THR A 627 7.20 32.10 -18.87
CA THR A 627 7.55 33.47 -19.28
C THR A 627 9.00 33.77 -18.89
N PRO A 628 9.89 34.07 -19.85
CA PRO A 628 11.28 34.41 -19.53
C PRO A 628 11.37 35.79 -18.88
N GLN A 629 12.17 35.87 -17.81
CA GLN A 629 12.51 37.08 -17.07
C GLN A 629 14.03 37.23 -17.02
N ILE A 630 14.51 38.48 -17.15
CA ILE A 630 15.93 38.80 -16.98
C ILE A 630 16.16 38.95 -15.48
N LEU A 631 16.91 38.02 -14.89
CA LEU A 631 17.25 38.07 -13.48
C LEU A 631 18.37 39.07 -13.21
N LYS A 632 19.36 39.14 -14.12
CA LYS A 632 20.56 39.95 -13.94
C LYS A 632 21.21 40.30 -15.26
N THR A 633 21.74 41.51 -15.33
CA THR A 633 22.73 41.92 -16.34
C THR A 633 24.01 42.34 -15.65
N SER A 634 25.17 41.95 -16.18
CA SER A 634 26.47 42.36 -15.67
C SER A 634 27.47 42.55 -16.80
N ILE A 635 28.61 43.18 -16.50
CA ILE A 635 29.63 43.49 -17.49
C ILE A 635 30.97 42.98 -17.00
N THR A 636 31.77 42.43 -17.89
CA THR A 636 33.14 41.97 -17.62
C THR A 636 34.10 42.40 -18.73
N GLY A 637 35.40 42.39 -18.45
CA GLY A 637 36.43 42.92 -19.35
C GLY A 637 36.95 44.28 -18.91
N THR A 638 38.05 44.72 -19.50
CA THR A 638 38.68 46.01 -19.17
C THR A 638 38.26 47.04 -20.22
N PRO A 639 37.39 48.01 -19.89
CA PRO A 639 36.97 49.03 -20.86
C PRO A 639 38.16 49.84 -21.41
N GLU A 640 39.26 49.89 -20.67
CA GLU A 640 40.53 50.53 -21.05
C GLU A 640 41.16 49.96 -22.36
N ARG A 641 40.69 48.82 -22.87
CA ARG A 641 41.16 48.18 -24.12
C ARG A 641 40.20 48.27 -25.30
N GLY A 642 39.11 49.03 -25.17
CA GLY A 642 38.12 49.19 -26.24
C GLY A 642 37.15 48.03 -26.45
N LYS A 643 37.13 47.03 -25.56
CA LYS A 643 36.17 45.92 -25.58
C LYS A 643 35.63 45.61 -24.19
N PHE A 644 34.35 45.30 -24.09
CA PHE A 644 33.72 44.78 -22.88
C PHE A 644 32.68 43.71 -23.23
N LYS A 645 32.41 42.80 -22.30
CA LYS A 645 31.46 41.69 -22.48
C LYS A 645 30.26 41.90 -21.58
N VAL A 646 29.06 41.86 -22.16
CA VAL A 646 27.79 41.90 -21.42
C VAL A 646 27.34 40.47 -21.14
N LEU A 647 26.99 40.18 -19.89
CA LEU A 647 26.47 38.92 -19.40
C LEU A 647 25.02 39.09 -18.95
N VAL A 648 24.17 38.12 -19.27
CA VAL A 648 22.72 38.14 -18.97
C VAL A 648 22.31 36.80 -18.38
N GLU A 649 21.58 36.84 -17.27
CA GLU A 649 21.01 35.67 -16.60
C GLU A 649 19.47 35.71 -16.67
N THR A 650 18.84 34.58 -17.00
CA THR A 650 17.38 34.41 -17.12
C THR A 650 16.84 33.41 -16.11
N ASN A 651 15.55 33.54 -15.76
CA ASN A 651 14.84 32.62 -14.85
C ASN A 651 14.57 31.23 -15.46
N VAL A 652 14.74 31.09 -16.78
CA VAL A 652 14.53 29.84 -17.52
C VAL A 652 15.76 29.51 -18.35
N SER A 653 16.03 28.22 -18.52
CA SER A 653 17.22 27.74 -19.24
C SER A 653 17.12 27.88 -20.76
N ASP A 654 15.90 27.89 -21.30
CA ASP A 654 15.63 27.71 -22.73
C ASP A 654 14.85 28.89 -23.31
N VAL A 655 15.53 30.03 -23.42
CA VAL A 655 15.07 31.15 -24.27
C VAL A 655 15.66 31.01 -25.68
N ILE A 656 14.85 31.34 -26.69
CA ILE A 656 15.24 31.24 -28.10
C ILE A 656 16.40 32.18 -28.40
N THR A 657 16.31 33.41 -27.90
CA THR A 657 17.33 34.43 -28.14
C THR A 657 17.30 35.50 -27.05
N VAL A 658 18.46 36.10 -26.81
CA VAL A 658 18.63 37.28 -25.98
C VAL A 658 19.25 38.39 -26.83
N LYS A 659 18.63 39.58 -26.84
CA LYS A 659 19.11 40.76 -27.56
C LYS A 659 19.56 41.86 -26.61
N ILE A 660 20.68 42.50 -26.91
CA ILE A 660 21.35 43.49 -26.05
C ILE A 660 21.61 44.75 -26.89
N PRO A 661 20.79 45.82 -26.79
CA PRO A 661 21.14 47.10 -27.38
C PRO A 661 22.11 47.86 -26.47
N VAL A 662 23.09 48.51 -27.11
CA VAL A 662 24.14 49.30 -26.47
C VAL A 662 24.29 50.63 -27.21
N TRP A 663 24.48 51.74 -26.49
CA TRP A 663 24.76 53.07 -27.06
C TRP A 663 25.52 53.96 -26.06
N THR A 664 26.16 55.03 -26.51
CA THR A 664 26.77 56.00 -25.59
C THR A 664 25.77 57.09 -25.21
N THR A 665 25.89 57.67 -24.02
CA THR A 665 25.05 58.82 -23.62
C THR A 665 25.33 60.10 -24.41
N LYS A 666 26.47 60.16 -25.11
CA LYS A 666 26.91 61.34 -25.85
C LYS A 666 26.25 61.35 -27.24
N GLY A 667 25.25 62.20 -27.43
CA GLY A 667 24.48 62.27 -28.68
C GLY A 667 23.10 61.61 -28.61
N GLY A 668 22.76 60.97 -27.48
CA GLY A 668 21.49 60.27 -27.31
C GLY A 668 21.62 58.80 -27.69
N GLN A 669 20.70 58.24 -28.48
CA GLN A 669 20.79 56.87 -29.02
C GLN A 669 21.31 56.87 -30.47
N ASP A 670 22.06 57.89 -30.87
CA ASP A 670 22.53 58.08 -32.25
C ASP A 670 23.50 56.98 -32.70
N ASP A 671 24.18 56.31 -31.77
CA ASP A 671 25.12 55.21 -32.03
C ASP A 671 24.60 53.82 -31.59
N ILE A 672 23.30 53.65 -31.36
CA ILE A 672 22.74 52.39 -30.86
C ILE A 672 23.03 51.19 -31.77
N LYS A 673 23.54 50.11 -31.17
CA LYS A 673 23.79 48.83 -31.84
C LYS A 673 23.14 47.68 -31.07
N TRP A 674 22.48 46.78 -31.80
CA TRP A 674 21.82 45.60 -31.25
C TRP A 674 22.70 44.37 -31.43
N TYR A 675 22.99 43.70 -30.31
CA TYR A 675 23.80 42.50 -30.28
C TYR A 675 22.93 41.28 -29.95
N ASN A 676 23.12 40.19 -30.68
CA ASN A 676 22.57 38.89 -30.30
C ASN A 676 23.54 38.24 -29.29
N ALA A 677 23.02 37.80 -28.15
CA ALA A 677 23.81 37.11 -27.15
C ALA A 677 23.85 35.60 -27.40
N THR A 678 25.02 35.01 -27.18
CA THR A 678 25.26 33.58 -27.31
C THR A 678 25.03 32.89 -25.97
N LYS A 679 24.36 31.73 -25.96
CA LYS A 679 24.15 30.93 -24.74
C LYS A 679 25.49 30.39 -24.23
N THR A 680 25.82 30.67 -22.97
CA THR A 680 27.06 30.22 -22.32
C THR A 680 26.82 29.17 -21.24
N GLY A 681 25.57 28.99 -20.80
CA GLY A 681 25.16 28.00 -19.80
C GLY A 681 23.64 27.96 -19.65
N PRO A 682 23.08 27.08 -18.79
CA PRO A 682 21.65 27.08 -18.50
C PRO A 682 21.19 28.45 -17.97
N GLY A 683 20.37 29.14 -18.75
CA GLY A 683 19.85 30.48 -18.41
C GLY A 683 20.91 31.58 -18.45
N GLN A 684 22.07 31.36 -19.07
CA GLN A 684 23.17 32.32 -19.12
C GLN A 684 23.54 32.64 -20.56
N TYR A 685 23.68 33.94 -20.86
CA TYR A 685 23.93 34.47 -22.20
C TYR A 685 25.00 35.56 -22.15
N ALA A 686 25.80 35.68 -23.21
CA ALA A 686 26.86 36.68 -23.29
C ALA A 686 26.99 37.30 -24.69
N SER A 687 27.41 38.56 -24.76
CA SER A 687 27.80 39.21 -26.02
C SER A 687 29.03 40.10 -25.83
N ASP A 688 29.92 40.09 -26.82
CA ASP A 688 31.12 40.92 -26.86
C ASP A 688 30.83 42.24 -27.57
N ILE A 689 31.15 43.34 -26.90
CA ILE A 689 30.96 44.70 -27.38
C ILE A 689 32.33 45.32 -27.64
N ASP A 690 32.49 45.86 -28.84
CA ASP A 690 33.68 46.58 -29.27
C ASP A 690 33.32 48.04 -29.51
N ILE A 691 34.00 48.96 -28.83
CA ILE A 691 33.69 50.40 -28.86
C ILE A 691 33.96 51.02 -30.23
N VAL A 692 34.70 50.34 -31.11
CA VAL A 692 34.84 50.77 -32.51
C VAL A 692 33.49 50.87 -33.21
N ASN A 693 32.51 50.04 -32.81
CA ASN A 693 31.16 50.06 -33.34
C ASN A 693 30.32 51.24 -32.80
N HIS A 694 30.88 51.96 -31.84
CA HIS A 694 30.33 53.11 -31.14
C HIS A 694 31.22 54.34 -31.35
N ASN A 695 31.80 54.45 -32.55
CA ASN A 695 32.65 55.56 -33.00
C ASN A 695 33.88 55.83 -32.10
N ASN A 696 34.34 54.83 -31.35
CA ASN A 696 35.38 54.98 -30.32
C ASN A 696 35.07 56.08 -29.28
N GLN A 697 33.79 56.40 -29.08
CA GLN A 697 33.37 57.42 -28.13
C GLN A 697 33.68 56.97 -26.70
N THR A 698 34.23 57.88 -25.90
CA THR A 698 34.47 57.66 -24.47
C THR A 698 33.34 58.27 -23.64
N GLY A 699 33.17 57.78 -22.40
CA GLY A 699 32.09 58.22 -21.52
C GLY A 699 31.16 57.09 -21.07
N GLN A 700 29.92 57.46 -20.74
CA GLN A 700 28.93 56.53 -20.19
C GLN A 700 28.18 55.80 -21.30
N TYR A 701 28.16 54.47 -21.24
CA TYR A 701 27.37 53.58 -22.11
C TYR A 701 26.09 53.12 -21.41
N GLN A 702 25.01 53.05 -22.16
CA GLN A 702 23.72 52.49 -21.78
C GLN A 702 23.57 51.08 -22.38
N ILE A 703 23.16 50.12 -21.55
CA ILE A 703 23.04 48.72 -21.94
C ILE A 703 21.72 48.17 -21.42
N HIS A 704 20.89 47.63 -22.31
CA HIS A 704 19.67 46.88 -21.96
C HIS A 704 19.80 45.40 -22.36
N ALA A 705 18.86 44.56 -21.92
CA ALA A 705 18.74 43.18 -22.36
C ALA A 705 17.26 42.78 -22.56
N TYR A 706 17.00 41.89 -23.51
CA TYR A 706 15.66 41.39 -23.86
C TYR A 706 15.74 39.88 -24.11
N ALA A 707 14.85 39.08 -23.51
CA ALA A 707 14.78 37.62 -23.71
C ALA A 707 13.47 37.22 -24.39
N TYR A 708 13.53 36.24 -25.31
CA TYR A 708 12.38 35.81 -26.13
C TYR A 708 12.14 34.30 -26.03
N SER A 709 10.88 33.88 -25.87
CA SER A 709 10.43 32.47 -25.92
C SER A 709 9.57 32.19 -27.16
N LEU A 710 9.22 30.92 -27.40
CA LEU A 710 8.40 30.45 -28.54
C LEU A 710 6.98 31.03 -28.55
N THR A 711 6.47 31.49 -27.39
CA THR A 711 5.06 31.80 -27.22
C THR A 711 4.73 33.27 -27.03
N LYS A 712 5.65 34.13 -26.52
CA LYS A 712 5.46 35.60 -26.40
C LYS A 712 6.76 36.40 -26.47
N GLN A 713 6.67 37.60 -27.05
CA GLN A 713 7.66 38.69 -26.92
C GLN A 713 7.30 39.54 -25.68
N THR A 714 8.00 39.38 -24.55
CA THR A 714 7.86 40.33 -23.43
C THR A 714 9.22 40.81 -22.94
N CYS A 715 9.34 42.13 -22.82
CA CYS A 715 10.56 42.87 -22.46
C CYS A 715 10.64 43.10 -20.95
N GLN A 716 11.73 42.69 -20.30
CA GLN A 716 12.19 43.29 -19.05
C GLN A 716 13.50 44.00 -19.31
N VAL A 717 13.53 45.31 -19.09
CA VAL A 717 14.69 46.16 -19.24
C VAL A 717 15.41 46.22 -17.89
N VAL A 718 16.70 45.85 -17.87
CA VAL A 718 17.61 46.15 -16.76
C VAL A 718 18.69 47.08 -17.29
N ASN A 719 18.72 48.31 -16.78
CA ASN A 719 19.67 49.35 -17.19
C ASN A 719 20.97 49.20 -16.40
N ASN A 720 22.07 48.96 -17.10
CA ASN A 720 23.41 49.14 -16.53
C ASN A 720 24.11 50.30 -17.23
N ASN A 721 24.74 51.16 -16.42
CA ASN A 721 25.56 52.27 -16.87
C ASN A 721 27.04 51.89 -16.71
N LEU A 722 27.84 52.01 -17.78
CA LEU A 722 29.29 51.75 -17.73
C LEU A 722 30.08 52.99 -18.15
N MET A 723 31.01 53.43 -17.29
CA MET A 723 32.00 54.47 -17.63
C MET A 723 33.22 53.85 -18.32
N VAL A 724 33.58 54.37 -19.49
CA VAL A 724 34.74 53.94 -20.28
C VAL A 724 35.74 55.09 -20.43
N ALA A 725 36.98 54.92 -19.94
CA ALA A 725 38.09 55.89 -20.03
C ALA A 725 39.35 55.24 -20.66
N THR A 726 40.13 56.01 -21.44
CA THR A 726 41.37 55.55 -22.09
C THR A 726 42.62 56.18 -21.46
N LYS A 727 43.69 55.38 -21.26
CA LYS A 727 45.05 55.81 -20.83
C LYS A 727 46.06 55.52 -21.97
N PRO A 728 47.24 56.18 -22.02
CA PRO A 728 48.27 55.83 -23.01
C PRO A 728 48.67 54.35 -22.93
N ILE A 729 48.84 53.70 -24.08
CA ILE A 729 49.12 52.27 -24.20
C ILE A 729 50.60 52.06 -24.58
N LEU A 730 51.47 51.86 -23.59
CA LEU A 730 52.93 51.72 -23.78
C LEU A 730 53.36 50.27 -24.09
N ASN A 731 52.68 49.61 -25.03
CA ASN A 731 52.99 48.23 -25.40
C ASN A 731 54.37 48.13 -26.07
N GLY A 732 55.18 47.14 -25.69
CA GLY A 732 56.51 46.89 -26.25
C GLY A 732 57.62 47.82 -25.74
N VAL A 733 57.31 48.66 -24.74
CA VAL A 733 58.26 49.55 -24.08
C VAL A 733 58.99 48.80 -22.96
N ASN A 734 60.31 48.91 -22.88
CA ASN A 734 61.10 48.27 -21.83
C ASN A 734 61.13 49.09 -20.53
N THR A 735 61.64 48.50 -19.44
CA THR A 735 61.66 49.12 -18.10
C THR A 735 62.35 50.50 -18.07
N ASN A 736 63.44 50.67 -18.81
CA ASN A 736 64.17 51.95 -18.84
C ASN A 736 63.36 53.04 -19.54
N GLN A 737 62.72 52.68 -20.65
CA GLN A 737 61.86 53.59 -21.41
C GLN A 737 60.61 53.98 -20.62
N LEU A 738 59.98 53.03 -19.89
CA LEU A 738 58.83 53.30 -19.03
C LEU A 738 59.22 54.19 -17.84
N THR A 739 60.38 53.93 -17.22
CA THR A 739 60.90 54.74 -16.11
C THR A 739 61.16 56.18 -16.56
N TRP A 740 61.77 56.36 -17.74
CA TRP A 740 62.00 57.69 -18.31
C TRP A 740 60.69 58.39 -18.67
N PHE A 741 59.73 57.70 -19.30
CA PHE A 741 58.42 58.28 -19.58
C PHE A 741 57.76 58.79 -18.29
N ASN A 742 57.73 57.97 -17.24
CA ASN A 742 57.14 58.35 -15.96
C ASN A 742 57.86 59.54 -15.30
N SER A 743 59.18 59.69 -15.49
CA SER A 743 59.93 60.80 -14.89
C SER A 743 59.69 62.14 -15.56
N ILE A 744 59.33 62.17 -16.85
CA ILE A 744 59.09 63.43 -17.59
C ILE A 744 57.61 63.75 -17.83
N LYS A 745 56.71 62.75 -17.78
CA LYS A 745 55.31 62.87 -18.22
C LYS A 745 54.59 64.07 -17.62
N SER A 746 54.58 64.18 -16.29
CA SER A 746 53.80 65.22 -15.59
C SER A 746 54.28 66.60 -16.01
N SER A 747 55.58 66.86 -15.91
CA SER A 747 56.17 68.15 -16.23
C SER A 747 55.99 68.52 -17.71
N LEU A 748 56.06 67.54 -18.61
CA LEU A 748 55.83 67.74 -20.05
C LEU A 748 54.37 68.11 -20.32
N VAL A 749 53.41 67.36 -19.77
CA VAL A 749 51.97 67.62 -19.96
C VAL A 749 51.61 68.99 -19.42
N ASP A 750 52.07 69.33 -18.21
CA ASP A 750 51.82 70.63 -17.60
C ASP A 750 52.40 71.79 -18.43
N LEU A 751 53.63 71.65 -18.92
CA LEU A 751 54.26 72.65 -19.76
C LEU A 751 53.55 72.82 -21.10
N ALA A 752 53.21 71.71 -21.75
CA ALA A 752 52.52 71.70 -23.03
C ALA A 752 51.12 72.34 -22.90
N ASN A 753 50.36 72.00 -21.86
CA ASN A 753 49.07 72.60 -21.52
C ASN A 753 49.17 74.11 -21.29
N LYS A 754 50.11 74.57 -20.45
CA LYS A 754 50.28 75.99 -20.16
C LYS A 754 50.71 76.83 -21.37
N ASN A 755 51.24 76.20 -22.42
CA ASN A 755 51.83 76.90 -23.56
C ASN A 755 51.12 76.64 -24.89
N ASP A 756 49.91 76.09 -24.86
CA ASP A 756 49.07 75.83 -26.04
C ASP A 756 49.71 74.87 -27.06
N ILE A 757 50.41 73.84 -26.58
CA ILE A 757 51.08 72.81 -27.40
C ILE A 757 50.46 71.45 -27.05
N PHE A 758 50.08 70.61 -28.01
CA PHE A 758 49.57 69.25 -27.72
C PHE A 758 50.59 68.42 -26.93
N PRO A 759 50.27 67.88 -25.73
CA PRO A 759 51.18 67.04 -24.97
C PRO A 759 51.52 65.76 -25.73
N SER A 760 50.57 65.22 -26.52
CA SER A 760 50.79 64.06 -27.39
C SER A 760 51.92 64.31 -28.39
N VAL A 761 51.96 65.49 -29.01
CA VAL A 761 52.95 65.91 -30.02
C VAL A 761 54.31 66.13 -29.38
N MET A 762 54.37 66.92 -28.29
CA MET A 762 55.61 67.21 -27.58
C MET A 762 56.26 65.93 -27.04
N LEU A 763 55.46 65.00 -26.52
CA LEU A 763 55.95 63.71 -26.04
C LEU A 763 56.40 62.80 -27.18
N ALA A 764 55.67 62.72 -28.29
CA ALA A 764 56.06 61.92 -29.45
C ALA A 764 57.42 62.36 -30.03
N GLN A 765 57.67 63.67 -30.08
CA GLN A 765 58.97 64.22 -30.46
C GLN A 765 60.05 63.91 -29.42
N ALA A 766 59.78 64.13 -28.13
CA ALA A 766 60.74 63.80 -27.07
C ALA A 766 61.14 62.31 -27.13
N ILE A 767 60.19 61.40 -27.30
CA ILE A 767 60.43 59.96 -27.47
C ILE A 767 61.38 59.69 -28.64
N THR A 768 61.13 60.35 -29.77
CA THR A 768 61.84 60.08 -31.03
C THR A 768 63.25 60.65 -31.01
N GLU A 769 63.40 61.92 -30.62
CA GLU A 769 64.67 62.65 -30.68
C GLU A 769 65.65 62.19 -29.58
N SER A 770 65.14 61.75 -28.43
CA SER A 770 65.96 61.31 -27.31
C SER A 770 66.16 59.79 -27.25
N SER A 771 65.55 59.03 -28.17
CA SER A 771 65.45 57.57 -28.07
C SER A 771 64.95 57.13 -26.68
N TRP A 772 63.82 57.70 -26.21
CA TRP A 772 63.28 57.49 -24.86
C TRP A 772 64.27 57.86 -23.74
N GLY A 773 64.95 58.99 -23.89
CA GLY A 773 65.96 59.47 -22.94
C GLY A 773 67.28 58.70 -22.97
N GLN A 774 67.47 57.76 -23.90
CA GLN A 774 68.64 56.90 -23.95
C GLN A 774 69.75 57.40 -24.90
N SER A 775 69.51 58.44 -25.70
CA SER A 775 70.54 58.99 -26.59
C SER A 775 71.68 59.62 -25.78
N GLU A 776 72.89 59.65 -26.35
CA GLU A 776 74.05 60.28 -25.71
C GLU A 776 73.77 61.75 -25.34
N LEU A 777 73.10 62.48 -26.22
CA LEU A 777 72.69 63.87 -25.98
C LEU A 777 71.68 63.99 -24.82
N ALA A 778 70.72 63.08 -24.72
CA ALA A 778 69.75 63.09 -23.63
C ALA A 778 70.39 62.74 -22.28
N GLN A 779 71.37 61.82 -22.26
CA GLN A 779 72.02 61.36 -21.03
C GLN A 779 73.16 62.28 -20.56
N LYS A 780 73.97 62.83 -21.49
CA LYS A 780 75.17 63.62 -21.17
C LYS A 780 74.94 65.12 -21.21
N ALA A 781 73.96 65.58 -22.00
CA ALA A 781 73.67 66.98 -22.18
C ALA A 781 72.24 67.39 -21.74
N ASN A 782 71.44 66.44 -21.25
CA ASN A 782 70.01 66.64 -20.94
C ASN A 782 69.19 67.20 -22.13
N ASN A 783 69.66 67.02 -23.37
CA ASN A 783 69.06 67.61 -24.56
C ASN A 783 68.12 66.60 -25.22
N LEU A 784 66.81 66.75 -24.96
CA LEU A 784 65.79 65.80 -25.40
C LEU A 784 65.40 65.95 -26.89
N PHE A 785 65.69 67.10 -27.50
CA PHE A 785 65.18 67.46 -28.85
C PHE A 785 66.28 67.80 -29.84
N GLY A 786 67.54 67.45 -29.54
CA GLY A 786 68.68 67.69 -30.42
C GLY A 786 68.93 69.17 -30.76
N ILE A 787 68.62 70.12 -29.86
CA ILE A 787 68.74 71.55 -30.15
C ILE A 787 70.23 71.96 -30.18
N LYS A 788 70.70 72.43 -31.34
CA LYS A 788 72.08 72.89 -31.56
C LYS A 788 72.36 74.21 -30.82
N ALA A 789 73.60 74.39 -30.37
CA ALA A 789 74.08 75.63 -29.79
C ALA A 789 74.50 76.58 -30.92
N THR A 790 73.67 77.59 -31.16
CA THR A 790 73.89 78.69 -32.10
C THR A 790 74.65 79.84 -31.41
N SER A 791 75.07 80.87 -32.14
CA SER A 791 75.91 81.97 -31.60
C SER A 791 75.23 82.79 -30.48
N ASP A 792 73.90 82.74 -30.40
CA ASP A 792 73.09 83.35 -29.34
C ASP A 792 73.04 82.51 -28.05
N TRP A 793 73.47 81.25 -28.07
CA TRP A 793 73.50 80.39 -26.89
C TRP A 793 74.60 80.82 -25.92
N LYS A 794 74.23 81.09 -24.66
CA LYS A 794 75.14 81.51 -23.57
C LYS A 794 75.40 80.43 -22.52
N GLY A 795 74.73 79.28 -22.62
CA GLY A 795 74.89 78.17 -21.69
C GLY A 795 76.00 77.20 -22.10
N ASP A 796 76.15 76.12 -21.33
CA ASP A 796 77.10 75.06 -21.62
C ASP A 796 76.84 74.41 -22.98
N ILE A 797 77.92 73.92 -23.60
CA ILE A 797 77.89 73.22 -24.88
C ILE A 797 78.37 71.80 -24.67
N TYR A 798 77.68 70.83 -25.28
CA TYR A 798 78.16 69.46 -25.42
C TYR A 798 78.53 69.22 -26.88
N LYS A 799 79.81 68.94 -27.13
CA LYS A 799 80.36 68.70 -28.47
C LYS A 799 80.33 67.20 -28.74
N VAL A 800 79.49 66.76 -29.67
CA VAL A 800 79.33 65.34 -30.03
C VAL A 800 79.50 65.14 -31.53
N LYS A 801 80.02 63.97 -31.91
CA LYS A 801 80.11 63.56 -33.32
C LYS A 801 78.69 63.34 -33.84
N THR A 802 78.30 64.08 -34.86
CA THR A 802 76.99 63.98 -35.52
C THR A 802 77.18 63.78 -37.01
N GLN A 803 76.20 63.15 -37.66
CA GLN A 803 76.13 63.08 -39.11
C GLN A 803 75.34 64.30 -39.61
N GLU A 804 75.92 65.07 -40.52
CA GLU A 804 75.27 66.15 -41.26
C GLU A 804 75.14 65.73 -42.73
N PHE A 805 74.19 66.31 -43.44
CA PHE A 805 74.04 66.13 -44.88
C PHE A 805 74.32 67.44 -45.59
N SER A 806 75.11 67.37 -46.67
CA SER A 806 75.43 68.56 -47.43
C SER A 806 74.23 69.02 -48.25
N ASP A 807 73.87 70.31 -48.20
CA ASP A 807 72.78 70.91 -48.98
C ASP A 807 73.22 71.35 -50.39
N LYS A 808 74.53 71.35 -50.64
CA LYS A 808 75.21 71.70 -51.89
C LYS A 808 76.53 70.90 -52.03
N ASP A 809 77.12 70.89 -53.21
CA ASP A 809 78.48 70.38 -53.37
C ASP A 809 79.47 71.35 -52.69
N GLN A 810 80.19 70.91 -51.67
CA GLN A 810 81.11 71.77 -50.91
C GLN A 810 82.23 70.98 -50.25
N TYR A 811 83.31 71.70 -49.92
CA TYR A 811 84.32 71.17 -49.00
C TYR A 811 83.89 71.46 -47.56
N VAL A 812 83.99 70.45 -46.70
CA VAL A 812 83.72 70.57 -45.26
C VAL A 812 84.89 70.01 -44.47
N ILE A 813 85.04 70.45 -43.23
CA ILE A 813 85.97 69.82 -42.28
C ILE A 813 85.21 68.73 -41.56
N ASP A 814 85.63 67.48 -41.73
CA ASP A 814 85.00 66.34 -41.07
C ASP A 814 85.42 66.23 -39.60
N TYR A 815 84.85 65.27 -38.89
CA TYR A 815 85.13 65.00 -37.48
C TYR A 815 86.59 64.61 -37.20
N THR A 816 87.37 64.21 -38.20
CA THR A 816 88.81 63.94 -38.09
C THR A 816 89.67 65.20 -38.27
N GLY A 817 89.05 66.33 -38.62
CA GLY A 817 89.74 67.57 -38.94
C GLY A 817 90.22 67.65 -40.40
N GLN A 818 89.88 66.67 -41.24
CA GLN A 818 90.26 66.65 -42.65
C GLN A 818 89.26 67.42 -43.50
N LYS A 819 89.78 68.18 -44.48
CA LYS A 819 88.98 68.84 -45.50
C LYS A 819 88.56 67.81 -46.55
N ILE A 820 87.29 67.42 -46.54
CA ILE A 820 86.70 66.46 -47.48
C ILE A 820 85.74 67.18 -48.43
N PHE A 821 85.66 66.71 -49.68
CA PHE A 821 84.64 67.16 -50.62
C PHE A 821 83.38 66.32 -50.44
N VAL A 822 82.23 66.96 -50.26
CA VAL A 822 80.95 66.30 -49.99
C VAL A 822 79.91 66.80 -50.98
N LYS A 823 79.27 65.88 -51.68
CA LYS A 823 78.22 66.22 -52.65
C LYS A 823 76.91 66.56 -51.95
N LYS A 824 76.07 67.36 -52.59
CA LYS A 824 74.69 67.61 -52.16
C LYS A 824 73.98 66.27 -51.90
N GLY A 825 73.40 66.12 -50.71
CA GLY A 825 72.73 64.90 -50.24
C GLY A 825 73.66 63.81 -49.68
N GLN A 826 74.99 63.99 -49.72
CA GLN A 826 75.94 63.07 -49.09
C GLN A 826 76.12 63.41 -47.60
N GLY A 827 76.02 62.39 -46.75
CA GLY A 827 76.24 62.51 -45.32
C GLY A 827 77.73 62.54 -44.98
N TYR A 828 78.11 63.39 -44.04
CA TYR A 828 79.46 63.49 -43.49
C TYR A 828 79.38 63.68 -41.98
N TYR A 829 80.42 63.26 -41.26
CA TYR A 829 80.44 63.41 -39.81
C TYR A 829 81.23 64.64 -39.42
N ILE A 830 80.67 65.45 -38.51
CA ILE A 830 81.37 66.56 -37.87
C ILE A 830 81.21 66.46 -36.35
N TYR A 831 82.04 67.17 -35.62
CA TYR A 831 81.68 67.54 -34.26
C TYR A 831 80.78 68.77 -34.30
N ALA A 832 79.53 68.62 -33.87
CA ALA A 832 78.61 69.75 -33.72
C ALA A 832 78.43 70.11 -32.25
N ASN A 833 78.20 71.40 -32.01
CA ASN A 833 77.94 71.95 -30.69
C ASN A 833 76.43 71.90 -30.42
N PHE A 834 76.02 71.10 -29.44
CA PHE A 834 74.63 71.04 -28.96
C PHE A 834 74.50 71.77 -27.63
N ARG A 835 73.31 72.33 -27.38
CA ARG A 835 73.01 72.96 -26.09
C ARG A 835 73.08 71.89 -25.00
N LYS A 836 73.79 72.18 -23.91
CA LYS A 836 73.81 71.37 -22.70
C LYS A 836 72.97 72.05 -21.62
N TYR A 837 72.04 71.30 -21.05
CA TYR A 837 71.09 71.78 -20.06
C TYR A 837 71.38 71.22 -18.67
N ALA A 838 71.03 71.98 -17.63
CA ALA A 838 71.17 71.54 -16.24
C ALA A 838 70.21 70.37 -15.94
N SER A 839 69.02 70.36 -16.53
CA SER A 839 68.03 69.29 -16.40
C SER A 839 67.26 69.02 -17.70
N GLN A 840 66.60 67.87 -17.79
CA GLN A 840 65.68 67.59 -18.90
C GLN A 840 64.48 68.54 -18.92
N LEU A 841 64.06 69.07 -17.77
CA LEU A 841 63.01 70.09 -17.68
C LEU A 841 63.41 71.40 -18.38
N ASP A 842 64.69 71.79 -18.30
CA ASP A 842 65.20 72.96 -19.03
C ASP A 842 65.16 72.72 -20.55
N SER A 843 65.41 71.49 -20.99
CA SER A 843 65.25 71.10 -22.39
C SER A 843 63.78 71.13 -22.85
N LEU A 844 62.83 70.72 -22.00
CA LEU A 844 61.38 70.86 -22.28
C LEU A 844 60.98 72.34 -22.40
N ASN A 845 61.46 73.21 -21.50
CA ASN A 845 61.21 74.65 -21.57
C ASN A 845 61.81 75.30 -22.83
N ASP A 846 63.04 74.92 -23.21
CA ASP A 846 63.67 75.45 -24.41
C ASP A 846 62.96 74.99 -25.69
N TYR A 847 62.44 73.75 -25.69
CA TYR A 847 61.56 73.28 -26.75
C TYR A 847 60.29 74.11 -26.87
N VAL A 848 59.60 74.40 -25.76
CA VAL A 848 58.42 75.27 -25.75
C VAL A 848 58.73 76.64 -26.37
N ARG A 849 59.86 77.25 -26.00
CA ARG A 849 60.30 78.53 -26.60
C ARG A 849 60.52 78.40 -28.11
N LYS A 850 61.18 77.33 -28.56
CA LYS A 850 61.42 77.07 -29.98
C LYS A 850 60.11 76.92 -30.76
N ILE A 851 59.15 76.17 -30.24
CA ILE A 851 57.85 75.96 -30.90
C ILE A 851 57.05 77.26 -30.97
N ARG A 852 56.96 78.00 -29.85
CA ARG A 852 56.20 79.25 -29.82
C ARG A 852 56.79 80.33 -30.73
N ASN A 853 58.12 80.46 -30.76
CA ASN A 853 58.78 81.53 -31.52
C ASN A 853 58.86 81.22 -33.01
N ASN A 854 59.09 79.95 -33.38
CA ASN A 854 59.43 79.60 -34.76
C ASN A 854 58.33 78.80 -35.47
N TYR A 855 57.37 78.25 -34.73
CA TYR A 855 56.35 77.32 -35.25
C TYR A 855 54.95 77.60 -34.69
N ALA A 856 54.58 78.85 -34.45
CA ALA A 856 53.30 79.23 -33.82
C ALA A 856 52.04 78.65 -34.50
N ALA A 857 52.10 78.34 -35.80
CA ALA A 857 50.99 77.70 -36.52
C ALA A 857 50.62 76.30 -36.00
N SER A 858 51.53 75.60 -35.31
CA SER A 858 51.28 74.27 -34.75
C SER A 858 50.68 74.28 -33.33
N LEU A 859 50.45 75.45 -32.74
CA LEU A 859 49.78 75.58 -31.43
C LEU A 859 48.32 75.11 -31.52
N ARG A 860 47.75 74.58 -30.42
CA ARG A 860 46.43 73.93 -30.45
C ARG A 860 45.34 74.88 -30.90
N SER A 861 45.36 76.13 -30.43
CA SER A 861 44.41 77.17 -30.84
C SER A 861 44.42 77.44 -32.35
N ASN A 862 45.54 77.19 -33.03
CA ASN A 862 45.69 77.40 -34.46
C ASN A 862 45.43 76.13 -35.28
N SER A 863 45.93 74.98 -34.84
CA SER A 863 45.88 73.75 -35.62
C SER A 863 44.66 72.87 -35.33
N HIS A 864 43.98 73.05 -34.20
CA HIS A 864 42.77 72.35 -33.74
C HIS A 864 42.93 70.85 -33.43
N THR A 865 43.79 70.14 -34.15
CA THR A 865 44.08 68.72 -33.94
C THR A 865 45.58 68.46 -33.89
N TYR A 866 46.00 67.39 -33.19
CA TYR A 866 47.41 67.01 -33.09
C TYR A 866 47.99 66.59 -34.46
N GLN A 867 47.18 65.96 -35.33
CA GLN A 867 47.60 65.59 -36.69
C GLN A 867 47.93 66.83 -37.51
N ASN A 868 47.08 67.86 -37.42
CA ASN A 868 47.31 69.10 -38.13
C ASN A 868 48.49 69.90 -37.53
N ALA A 869 48.67 69.86 -36.20
CA ALA A 869 49.84 70.45 -35.55
C ALA A 869 51.16 69.85 -36.09
N ILE A 870 51.23 68.51 -36.16
CA ILE A 870 52.37 67.77 -36.69
C ILE A 870 52.60 68.09 -38.18
N PHE A 871 51.54 68.16 -38.98
CA PHE A 871 51.63 68.54 -40.38
C PHE A 871 52.21 69.95 -40.55
N LEU A 872 51.75 70.91 -39.75
CA LEU A 872 52.23 72.30 -39.78
C LEU A 872 53.67 72.42 -39.28
N LEU A 873 54.11 71.57 -38.35
CA LEU A 873 55.54 71.48 -37.98
C LEU A 873 56.41 71.07 -39.18
N GLN A 874 56.02 70.02 -39.92
CA GLN A 874 56.76 69.62 -41.13
C GLN A 874 56.73 70.71 -42.19
N LYS A 875 55.54 71.26 -42.49
CA LYS A 875 55.35 72.27 -43.53
C LYS A 875 56.19 73.52 -43.29
N ASN A 876 56.37 73.92 -42.03
CA ASN A 876 57.16 75.10 -41.65
C ASN A 876 58.63 74.78 -41.34
N GLY A 877 59.13 73.60 -41.73
CA GLY A 877 60.56 73.28 -41.69
C GLY A 877 61.11 72.87 -40.32
N TYR A 878 60.28 72.27 -39.44
CA TYR A 878 60.78 71.69 -38.18
C TYR A 878 61.73 70.50 -38.45
N ALA A 879 61.39 69.68 -39.45
CA ALA A 879 62.20 68.55 -39.90
C ALA A 879 62.28 68.53 -41.43
N THR A 880 63.43 68.13 -41.95
CA THR A 880 63.67 67.98 -43.40
C THR A 880 63.25 66.60 -43.93
N ASP A 881 62.91 65.66 -43.05
CA ASP A 881 62.41 64.33 -43.43
C ASP A 881 60.99 64.43 -44.04
N PRO A 882 60.78 63.98 -45.30
CA PRO A 882 59.47 64.01 -45.93
C PRO A 882 58.41 63.14 -45.24
N ASN A 883 58.82 62.15 -44.43
CA ASN A 883 57.93 61.25 -43.69
C ASN A 883 57.72 61.65 -42.23
N TYR A 884 58.27 62.77 -41.78
CA TYR A 884 58.22 63.20 -40.38
C TYR A 884 56.80 63.17 -39.80
N ALA A 885 55.84 63.80 -40.47
CA ALA A 885 54.47 63.91 -40.00
C ALA A 885 53.79 62.55 -39.89
N LYS A 886 53.99 61.69 -40.89
CA LYS A 886 53.47 60.32 -40.90
C LYS A 886 54.03 59.52 -39.72
N SER A 887 55.33 59.59 -39.48
CA SER A 887 56.01 58.88 -38.38
C SER A 887 55.57 59.38 -37.01
N MET A 888 55.37 60.70 -36.85
CA MET A 888 54.90 61.28 -35.59
C MET A 888 53.43 60.94 -35.30
N ILE A 889 52.55 61.02 -36.29
CA ILE A 889 51.14 60.63 -36.13
C ILE A 889 51.03 59.16 -35.76
N ALA A 890 51.76 58.29 -36.47
CA ALA A 890 51.80 56.87 -36.15
C ALA A 890 52.30 56.62 -34.72
N ARG A 891 53.23 57.43 -34.22
CA ARG A 891 53.73 57.32 -32.84
C ARG A 891 52.70 57.72 -31.80
N VAL A 892 51.97 58.81 -32.04
CA VAL A 892 50.84 59.23 -31.19
C VAL A 892 49.81 58.11 -31.14
N GLN A 893 49.40 57.56 -32.28
CA GLN A 893 48.39 56.50 -32.37
C GLN A 893 48.84 55.18 -31.75
N ASN A 894 50.07 54.74 -32.03
CA ASN A 894 50.59 53.47 -31.51
C ASN A 894 50.64 53.43 -29.98
N TYR A 895 50.92 54.56 -29.35
CA TYR A 895 50.98 54.68 -27.89
C TYR A 895 49.73 55.35 -27.28
N VAL A 896 48.72 55.65 -28.10
CA VAL A 896 47.49 56.35 -27.70
C VAL A 896 47.80 57.63 -26.90
N LEU A 897 48.78 58.40 -27.37
CA LEU A 897 49.25 59.61 -26.67
C LEU A 897 48.23 60.75 -26.75
N GLU A 898 47.28 60.71 -27.70
CA GLU A 898 46.18 61.68 -27.81
C GLU A 898 45.28 61.67 -26.56
N SER A 899 45.33 60.62 -25.74
CA SER A 899 44.70 60.61 -24.42
C SER A 899 45.29 61.62 -23.42
N LEU A 900 46.40 62.30 -23.79
CA LEU A 900 47.05 63.35 -23.00
C LEU A 900 46.69 64.78 -23.45
N ASP A 901 46.00 64.93 -24.58
CA ASP A 901 45.62 66.24 -25.17
C ASP A 901 44.37 66.83 -24.52
#